data_AF-A0A507F255-F1
#
_entry.id   AF-A0A507F255-F1
#
_cell.length_a   1.000
_cell.length_b   1.000
_cell.length_c   1.000
_cell.angle_alpha   90.00
_cell.angle_beta   90.00
_cell.angle_gamma   90.00
#
_symmetry.space_group_name_H-M   'P 1'
#
loop_
_entity.id
_entity.type
_entity.pdbx_description
1 polymer ?
#
loop_
_entity_poly.entity_id
_entity_poly.type
_entity_poly.pdbx_seq_one_letter_code
_entity_poly.pdbx_strand_id
1 'polypeptide(L)'
;MKAVVLAEPFRVEVRNVATPTAEDLAPGEAIVKVALAGLCGSDLHVYRGSEPVPPGVVTMGHEFVGTVVAYRDINGKDTSSTIRIGSIVVAPFTTSCLRCVACHRGFTSRCEKSQLFGSVSLSGGQAEFVTVPNAEGTLLCVDTLHVESLHSALLCADILPTGFYAVLQALTHNNLYGVLRAVSLENSIWSPQRALNEVSPVPALEVPVLTIAVVGLGPVGTCALVSLLDVLLNPTAAPLRLSNNSLVETRRIRILMIDGVKERRDAAVGIVDCIRKTAGPAFFKNAEFLAMDIDEARAWSVAQSDNNRADAVVEAVGANEAVLLAYGLLRSFGVLSSVGVHTAPTFPLTGDDFYNKNVALSFGRCPVRGILPLVLETLGRRQDIFAKISSQESDGIGLIDRIVDVSEATEMYKLFNDLNVFCGVIWLLRAVPKCIRKARMENLASSNEDSVFNHFPHDSTMGSIPCQMKSSFKSCSGFIQWNAFFCDRFRAESGRYLKTTLSCGTYLEMNVNGLESICFPHRNYVSLPNSFPATFNKWTSLTSIHLSNSGLVGAIPGSIKHLHNLKELELSHYRFDGTEIPASIMELVHLEVLMLNGCGLVGALGVAFAQFLETLKRYSLLNGRSRIYMESRSATRSVNARI
;
A
#
# COMPACT_ATOMS: atom_id res chain seq x y z
N MET A 1 17.14 -5.94 30.66
CA MET A 1 15.99 -6.52 29.94
C MET A 1 16.26 -7.96 29.55
N LYS A 2 15.22 -8.79 29.40
CA LYS A 2 15.32 -10.10 28.75
C LYS A 2 15.46 -9.95 27.23
N ALA A 3 16.34 -10.72 26.64
CA ALA A 3 16.58 -10.77 25.20
C ALA A 3 16.97 -12.19 24.76
N VAL A 4 16.63 -12.54 23.54
CA VAL A 4 17.06 -13.78 22.89
C VAL A 4 18.41 -13.54 22.23
N VAL A 5 19.42 -14.25 22.70
CA VAL A 5 20.80 -14.10 22.24
C VAL A 5 21.27 -15.40 21.60
N LEU A 6 21.92 -15.31 20.44
CA LEU A 6 22.60 -16.47 19.87
C LEU A 6 23.81 -16.82 20.73
N ALA A 7 23.76 -17.95 21.43
CA ALA A 7 24.89 -18.43 22.23
C ALA A 7 25.97 -19.05 21.33
N GLU A 8 25.56 -19.93 20.41
CA GLU A 8 26.39 -20.60 19.41
C GLU A 8 25.46 -21.16 18.31
N PRO A 9 25.97 -21.64 17.16
CA PRO A 9 25.13 -22.30 16.17
C PRO A 9 24.24 -23.39 16.79
N PHE A 10 22.97 -23.42 16.40
CA PHE A 10 21.89 -24.27 16.91
C PHE A 10 21.49 -24.03 18.38
N ARG A 11 21.94 -22.93 19.00
CA ARG A 11 21.59 -22.62 20.39
C ARG A 11 21.36 -21.13 20.62
N VAL A 12 20.10 -20.79 20.89
CA VAL A 12 19.71 -19.49 21.45
C VAL A 12 19.41 -19.61 22.94
N GLU A 13 19.63 -18.52 23.67
CA GLU A 13 19.33 -18.42 25.10
C GLU A 13 18.59 -17.13 25.41
N VAL A 14 17.71 -17.19 26.42
CA VAL A 14 17.11 -16.00 27.01
C VAL A 14 18.04 -15.47 28.09
N ARG A 15 18.63 -14.30 27.85
CA ARG A 15 19.59 -13.66 28.77
C ARG A 15 19.07 -12.33 29.26
N ASN A 16 19.52 -11.93 30.44
CA ASN A 16 19.40 -10.55 30.89
C ASN A 16 20.54 -9.74 30.28
N VAL A 17 20.20 -8.75 29.45
CA VAL A 17 21.12 -7.80 28.83
C VAL A 17 20.83 -6.38 29.34
N ALA A 18 21.73 -5.43 29.09
CA ALA A 18 21.51 -4.03 29.43
C ALA A 18 20.24 -3.50 28.74
N THR A 19 19.40 -2.78 29.50
CA THR A 19 18.23 -2.09 28.93
C THR A 19 18.71 -0.76 28.36
N PRO A 20 18.41 -0.43 27.09
CA PRO A 20 18.75 0.89 26.55
C PRO A 20 17.99 1.98 27.29
N THR A 21 18.62 3.12 27.54
CA THR A 21 18.01 4.28 28.20
C THR A 21 17.94 5.48 27.25
N ALA A 22 17.13 6.49 27.61
CA ALA A 22 16.95 7.67 26.76
C ALA A 22 18.26 8.45 26.55
N GLU A 23 19.19 8.36 27.51
CA GLU A 23 20.53 8.96 27.45
C GLU A 23 21.41 8.29 26.39
N ASP A 24 21.17 7.01 26.07
CA ASP A 24 21.93 6.25 25.06
C ASP A 24 21.58 6.65 23.63
N LEU A 25 20.41 7.29 23.42
CA LEU A 25 19.89 7.57 22.09
C LEU A 25 20.73 8.61 21.35
N ALA A 26 21.17 8.29 20.13
CA ALA A 26 21.66 9.28 19.19
C ALA A 26 20.50 10.07 18.55
N PRO A 27 20.76 11.25 17.95
CA PRO A 27 19.72 12.01 17.24
C PRO A 27 19.06 11.19 16.11
N GLY A 28 17.74 11.15 16.10
CA GLY A 28 16.91 10.40 15.16
C GLY A 28 16.64 8.94 15.56
N GLU A 29 17.03 8.53 16.78
CA GLU A 29 16.79 7.18 17.30
C GLU A 29 15.60 7.13 18.27
N ALA A 30 14.97 5.96 18.38
CA ALA A 30 13.90 5.69 19.32
C ALA A 30 14.16 4.40 20.09
N ILE A 31 13.57 4.28 21.28
CA ILE A 31 13.43 3.01 21.99
C ILE A 31 11.99 2.55 21.86
N VAL A 32 11.81 1.31 21.40
CA VAL A 32 10.52 0.63 21.35
C VAL A 32 10.48 -0.42 22.44
N LYS A 33 9.48 -0.35 23.32
CA LYS A 33 9.09 -1.47 24.18
C LYS A 33 8.33 -2.47 23.32
N VAL A 34 8.94 -3.62 23.06
CA VAL A 34 8.38 -4.61 22.13
C VAL A 34 7.20 -5.30 22.79
N ALA A 35 6.10 -5.42 22.05
CA ALA A 35 4.91 -6.15 22.44
C ALA A 35 4.89 -7.55 21.80
N LEU A 36 5.15 -7.62 20.49
CA LEU A 36 5.33 -8.87 19.76
C LEU A 36 6.58 -8.82 18.88
N ALA A 37 7.25 -9.97 18.75
CA ALA A 37 8.33 -10.18 17.79
C ALA A 37 8.05 -11.43 16.95
N GLY A 38 8.50 -11.46 15.70
CA GLY A 38 8.38 -12.62 14.80
C GLY A 38 9.59 -13.55 14.89
N LEU A 39 9.37 -14.83 14.57
CA LEU A 39 10.41 -15.79 14.22
C LEU A 39 10.32 -16.08 12.72
N CYS A 40 11.32 -15.65 11.97
CA CYS A 40 11.36 -15.77 10.51
C CYS A 40 12.34 -16.86 10.06
N GLY A 41 12.13 -17.39 8.86
CA GLY A 41 13.08 -18.34 8.25
C GLY A 41 14.50 -17.77 8.10
N SER A 42 14.63 -16.44 7.96
CA SER A 42 15.94 -15.78 7.90
C SER A 42 16.69 -15.81 9.24
N ASP A 43 16.01 -15.78 10.38
CA ASP A 43 16.64 -15.97 11.69
C ASP A 43 17.34 -17.34 11.77
N LEU A 44 16.81 -18.34 11.05
CA LEU A 44 17.40 -19.68 11.01
C LEU A 44 18.74 -19.73 10.27
N HIS A 45 19.05 -18.80 9.35
CA HIS A 45 20.37 -18.76 8.71
C HIS A 45 21.47 -18.41 9.71
N VAL A 46 21.19 -17.44 10.59
CA VAL A 46 22.07 -17.07 11.71
C VAL A 46 22.08 -18.18 12.76
N TYR A 47 20.91 -18.70 13.15
CA TYR A 47 20.81 -19.81 14.11
C TYR A 47 21.60 -21.05 13.66
N ARG A 48 21.52 -21.46 12.40
CA ARG A 48 22.22 -22.64 11.86
C ARG A 48 23.71 -22.39 11.62
N GLY A 49 24.18 -21.15 11.74
CA GLY A 49 25.56 -20.76 11.46
C GLY A 49 25.90 -20.65 9.96
N SER A 50 24.90 -20.65 9.08
CA SER A 50 25.09 -20.37 7.64
C SER A 50 25.49 -18.91 7.40
N GLU A 51 25.02 -18.00 8.26
CA GLU A 51 25.51 -16.63 8.36
C GLU A 51 26.36 -16.51 9.63
N PRO A 52 27.70 -16.43 9.52
CA PRO A 52 28.57 -16.46 10.69
C PRO A 52 28.48 -15.15 11.49
N VAL A 53 28.17 -15.27 12.78
CA VAL A 53 28.18 -14.16 13.73
C VAL A 53 28.95 -14.54 15.00
N PRO A 54 29.59 -13.58 15.70
CA PRO A 54 30.26 -13.88 16.95
C PRO A 54 29.28 -14.40 18.03
N PRO A 55 29.62 -15.52 18.70
CA PRO A 55 28.87 -16.04 19.84
C PRO A 55 28.55 -14.99 20.90
N GLY A 56 27.29 -14.93 21.34
CA GLY A 56 26.85 -14.08 22.45
C GLY A 56 26.69 -12.59 22.14
N VAL A 57 26.98 -12.14 20.91
CA VAL A 57 26.97 -10.72 20.53
C VAL A 57 25.66 -10.28 19.88
N VAL A 58 24.89 -11.22 19.33
CA VAL A 58 23.70 -10.90 18.51
C VAL A 58 22.41 -11.19 19.29
N THR A 59 21.65 -10.13 19.55
CA THR A 59 20.22 -10.24 19.89
C THR A 59 19.44 -10.55 18.63
N MET A 60 18.61 -11.59 18.65
CA MET A 60 17.92 -12.12 17.47
C MET A 60 16.66 -11.33 17.07
N GLY A 61 16.16 -11.59 15.86
CA GLY A 61 14.85 -11.15 15.37
C GLY A 61 14.81 -9.77 14.71
N HIS A 62 14.13 -9.69 13.57
CA HIS A 62 13.97 -8.45 12.79
C HIS A 62 12.52 -8.04 12.57
N GLU A 63 11.56 -8.81 13.06
CA GLU A 63 10.14 -8.46 12.97
C GLU A 63 9.62 -8.08 14.35
N PHE A 64 9.14 -6.85 14.55
CA PHE A 64 8.54 -6.48 15.83
C PHE A 64 7.49 -5.37 15.74
N VAL A 65 6.56 -5.40 16.69
CA VAL A 65 5.56 -4.37 16.97
C VAL A 65 5.61 -4.02 18.45
N GLY A 66 5.46 -2.75 18.79
CA GLY A 66 5.59 -2.29 20.17
C GLY A 66 5.18 -0.85 20.37
N THR A 67 5.52 -0.29 21.52
CA THR A 67 5.23 1.10 21.88
C THR A 67 6.51 1.90 21.99
N VAL A 68 6.56 3.09 21.39
CA VAL A 68 7.68 4.01 21.54
C VAL A 68 7.72 4.54 22.97
N VAL A 69 8.82 4.33 23.67
CA VAL A 69 9.00 4.76 25.08
C VAL A 69 10.02 5.87 25.25
N ALA A 70 10.92 6.02 24.28
CA ALA A 70 11.84 7.16 24.19
C ALA A 70 12.08 7.49 22.72
N TYR A 71 12.29 8.77 22.41
CA TYR A 71 12.64 9.25 21.07
C TYR A 71 13.52 10.49 21.20
N ARG A 72 14.61 10.53 20.44
CA ARG A 72 15.46 11.71 20.33
C ARG A 72 15.35 12.30 18.94
N ASP A 73 14.72 13.46 18.81
CA ASP A 73 14.55 14.14 17.53
C ASP A 73 15.92 14.52 16.92
N ILE A 74 16.05 14.38 15.59
CA ILE A 74 17.27 14.71 14.85
C ILE A 74 17.64 16.20 14.93
N ASN A 75 16.65 17.08 15.07
CA ASN A 75 16.78 18.54 15.16
C ASN A 75 16.73 19.05 16.61
N GLY A 76 16.59 18.16 17.60
CA GLY A 76 16.57 18.53 19.03
C GLY A 76 15.39 19.41 19.45
N LYS A 77 14.35 19.54 18.61
CA LYS A 77 13.11 20.26 18.92
C LYS A 77 11.92 19.37 18.59
N ASP A 78 10.92 19.39 19.47
CA ASP A 78 9.63 18.69 19.33
C ASP A 78 8.76 19.36 18.26
N THR A 79 9.23 19.35 17.01
CA THR A 79 8.56 20.01 15.89
C THR A 79 8.18 18.97 14.84
N SER A 80 6.97 18.42 15.00
CA SER A 80 6.26 17.62 13.99
C SER A 80 6.93 16.30 13.60
N SER A 81 7.21 15.44 14.57
CA SER A 81 7.58 14.05 14.30
C SER A 81 6.33 13.21 14.00
N THR A 82 6.42 12.35 12.97
CA THR A 82 5.39 11.33 12.67
C THR A 82 5.28 10.26 13.76
N ILE A 83 6.25 10.23 14.67
CA ILE A 83 6.38 9.29 15.79
C ILE A 83 6.33 10.06 17.09
N ARG A 84 5.55 9.58 18.05
CA ARG A 84 5.46 10.17 19.39
C ARG A 84 5.72 9.10 20.45
N ILE A 85 6.21 9.52 21.61
CA ILE A 85 6.22 8.64 22.78
C ILE A 85 4.78 8.20 23.05
N GLY A 86 4.58 6.89 23.25
CA GLY A 86 3.28 6.25 23.38
C GLY A 86 2.68 5.75 22.06
N SER A 87 3.22 6.11 20.91
CA SER A 87 2.76 5.56 19.62
C SER A 87 3.00 4.06 19.56
N ILE A 88 1.99 3.31 19.12
CA ILE A 88 2.14 1.90 18.75
C ILE A 88 2.74 1.86 17.34
N VAL A 89 3.81 1.09 17.17
CA VAL A 89 4.58 1.05 15.92
C VAL A 89 4.92 -0.37 15.51
N VAL A 90 4.94 -0.64 14.20
CA VAL A 90 5.58 -1.82 13.61
C VAL A 90 6.87 -1.39 12.91
N ALA A 91 7.92 -2.20 13.02
CA ALA A 91 9.21 -1.93 12.41
C ALA A 91 9.44 -2.86 11.22
N PRO A 92 9.71 -2.32 10.02
CA PRO A 92 10.30 -3.07 8.93
C PRO A 92 11.62 -3.72 9.35
N PHE A 93 11.92 -4.89 8.80
CA PHE A 93 13.13 -5.66 9.15
C PHE A 93 14.47 -4.96 8.88
N THR A 94 14.47 -3.94 8.03
CA THR A 94 15.63 -3.04 7.85
C THR A 94 15.27 -1.59 8.13
N THR A 95 16.21 -0.88 8.74
CA THR A 95 16.08 0.57 8.94
C THR A 95 16.16 1.33 7.61
N SER A 96 15.52 2.50 7.56
CA SER A 96 15.60 3.38 6.39
C SER A 96 15.60 4.85 6.77
N CYS A 97 16.40 5.67 6.07
CA CYS A 97 16.58 7.08 6.42
C CYS A 97 15.54 8.03 5.79
N LEU A 98 14.78 7.55 4.80
CA LEU A 98 13.84 8.33 3.98
C LEU A 98 14.39 9.60 3.30
N ARG A 99 15.71 9.72 3.17
CA ARG A 99 16.39 10.91 2.61
C ARG A 99 17.34 10.64 1.45
N CYS A 100 17.87 9.42 1.34
CA CYS A 100 18.79 9.04 0.27
C CYS A 100 18.04 8.76 -1.05
N VAL A 101 18.79 8.68 -2.16
CA VAL A 101 18.23 8.43 -3.51
C VAL A 101 17.39 7.16 -3.56
N ALA A 102 17.87 6.07 -2.95
CA ALA A 102 17.14 4.81 -2.91
C ALA A 102 15.80 4.97 -2.18
N CYS A 103 15.77 5.63 -1.03
CA CYS A 103 14.54 5.89 -0.30
C CYS A 103 13.56 6.79 -1.06
N HIS A 104 14.04 7.88 -1.69
CA HIS A 104 13.18 8.77 -2.48
C HIS A 104 12.55 8.06 -3.69
N ARG A 105 13.20 7.01 -4.21
CA ARG A 105 12.65 6.14 -5.27
C ARG A 105 11.73 5.04 -4.74
N GLY A 106 11.55 4.93 -3.42
CA GLY A 106 10.77 3.87 -2.77
C GLY A 106 11.53 2.55 -2.58
N PHE A 107 12.83 2.48 -2.88
CA PHE A 107 13.67 1.29 -2.71
C PHE A 107 14.34 1.26 -1.34
N THR A 108 13.53 1.32 -0.28
CA THR A 108 14.00 1.48 1.10
C THR A 108 14.87 0.33 1.60
N SER A 109 14.75 -0.87 1.02
CA SER A 109 15.62 -2.01 1.30
C SER A 109 17.07 -1.80 0.87
N ARG A 110 17.35 -0.81 0.02
CA ARG A 110 18.70 -0.40 -0.43
C ARG A 110 19.07 0.99 0.09
N CYS A 111 18.51 1.40 1.23
CA CYS A 111 18.89 2.65 1.87
C CYS A 111 20.39 2.66 2.21
N GLU A 112 21.07 3.79 1.97
CA GLU A 112 22.49 3.97 2.30
C GLU A 112 22.80 3.87 3.80
N LYS A 113 21.80 4.13 4.65
CA LYS A 113 21.89 3.98 6.10
C LYS A 113 21.13 2.75 6.61
N SER A 114 20.84 1.80 5.73
CA SER A 114 20.10 0.60 6.09
C SER A 114 20.91 -0.29 7.02
N GLN A 115 20.28 -0.72 8.10
CA GLN A 115 20.80 -1.71 9.03
C GLN A 115 19.74 -2.80 9.20
N LEU A 116 20.17 -4.05 9.25
CA LEU A 116 19.30 -5.21 9.48
C LEU A 116 19.23 -5.45 10.99
N PHE A 117 18.02 -5.43 11.54
CA PHE A 117 17.79 -5.87 12.92
C PHE A 117 18.19 -7.35 13.06
N GLY A 118 18.66 -7.76 14.23
CA GLY A 118 19.07 -9.16 14.42
C GLY A 118 20.45 -9.49 13.84
N SER A 119 21.29 -8.47 13.58
CA SER A 119 22.62 -8.64 12.99
C SER A 119 23.72 -8.11 13.91
N VAL A 120 24.98 -8.40 13.57
CA VAL A 120 26.15 -7.85 14.29
C VAL A 120 26.15 -6.31 14.29
N SER A 121 25.57 -5.69 13.26
CA SER A 121 25.52 -4.23 13.12
C SER A 121 24.38 -3.57 13.91
N LEU A 122 23.33 -4.33 14.26
CA LEU A 122 22.15 -3.81 14.92
C LEU A 122 21.40 -4.93 15.64
N SER A 123 21.28 -4.79 16.96
CA SER A 123 20.53 -5.71 17.82
C SER A 123 19.08 -5.89 17.35
N GLY A 124 18.57 -7.11 17.46
CA GLY A 124 17.21 -7.46 17.07
C GLY A 124 16.11 -7.14 18.08
N GLY A 125 14.87 -7.37 17.63
CA GLY A 125 13.63 -7.10 18.34
C GLY A 125 13.09 -8.25 19.19
N GLN A 126 13.72 -9.43 19.22
CA GLN A 126 13.35 -10.50 20.19
C GLN A 126 13.91 -10.17 21.59
N ALA A 127 13.49 -9.02 22.15
CA ALA A 127 13.91 -8.47 23.43
C ALA A 127 12.84 -7.52 23.99
N GLU A 128 12.83 -7.26 25.31
CA GLU A 128 11.81 -6.36 25.91
C GLU A 128 11.86 -4.93 25.35
N PHE A 129 13.05 -4.46 24.97
CA PHE A 129 13.26 -3.16 24.35
C PHE A 129 14.25 -3.27 23.18
N VAL A 130 14.06 -2.43 22.18
CA VAL A 130 14.96 -2.34 21.03
C VAL A 130 15.19 -0.89 20.65
N THR A 131 16.45 -0.53 20.38
CA THR A 131 16.82 0.77 19.83
C THR A 131 16.64 0.75 18.33
N VAL A 132 15.97 1.76 17.79
CA VAL A 132 15.59 1.87 16.39
C VAL A 132 16.25 3.10 15.76
N PRO A 133 17.30 2.90 14.95
CA PRO A 133 17.91 3.96 14.17
C PRO A 133 16.99 4.50 13.08
N ASN A 134 17.17 5.77 12.74
CA ASN A 134 16.35 6.49 11.75
C ASN A 134 14.84 6.29 12.01
N ALA A 135 14.41 6.46 13.26
CA ALA A 135 13.10 6.05 13.74
C ALA A 135 11.96 6.51 12.82
N GLU A 136 11.91 7.79 12.44
CA GLU A 136 10.87 8.34 11.55
C GLU A 136 10.78 7.67 10.19
N GLY A 137 11.95 7.27 9.66
CA GLY A 137 12.02 6.58 8.38
C GLY A 137 11.69 5.10 8.48
N THR A 138 12.07 4.48 9.59
CA THR A 138 11.90 3.05 9.85
C THR A 138 10.49 2.73 10.35
N LEU A 139 10.06 3.31 11.47
CA LEU A 139 8.86 2.91 12.20
C LEU A 139 7.56 3.37 11.53
N LEU A 140 6.55 2.53 11.70
CA LEU A 140 5.22 2.67 11.12
C LEU A 140 4.18 2.73 12.23
N CYS A 141 3.49 3.87 12.39
CA CYS A 141 2.47 4.01 13.42
C CYS A 141 1.25 3.13 13.13
N VAL A 142 0.96 2.18 14.02
CA VAL A 142 -0.17 1.23 13.92
C VAL A 142 -1.51 1.95 13.98
N ASP A 143 -1.60 3.11 14.63
CA ASP A 143 -2.83 3.92 14.67
C ASP A 143 -3.28 4.39 13.27
N THR A 144 -2.36 4.40 12.29
CA THR A 144 -2.67 4.70 10.88
C THR A 144 -3.05 3.45 10.08
N LEU A 145 -2.95 2.27 10.68
CA LEU A 145 -3.27 0.97 10.08
C LEU A 145 -4.67 0.55 10.52
N HIS A 146 -5.55 0.23 9.56
CA HIS A 146 -6.86 -0.36 9.85
C HIS A 146 -6.68 -1.86 10.13
N VAL A 147 -6.12 -2.21 11.29
CA VAL A 147 -5.83 -3.59 11.69
C VAL A 147 -6.65 -3.99 12.91
N GLU A 148 -7.18 -5.21 12.90
CA GLU A 148 -8.02 -5.72 14.00
C GLU A 148 -7.21 -6.13 15.23
N SER A 149 -5.90 -6.37 15.06
CA SER A 149 -5.02 -6.90 16.10
C SER A 149 -3.56 -6.49 15.91
N LEU A 150 -2.77 -6.55 16.99
CA LEU A 150 -1.32 -6.29 16.93
C LEU A 150 -0.57 -7.38 16.17
N HIS A 151 -1.03 -8.63 16.23
CA HIS A 151 -0.38 -9.73 15.53
C HIS A 151 -0.59 -9.66 14.02
N SER A 152 -1.74 -9.17 13.54
CA SER A 152 -1.90 -8.89 12.10
C SER A 152 -1.05 -7.70 11.66
N ALA A 153 -0.85 -6.69 12.51
CA ALA A 153 0.07 -5.59 12.26
C ALA A 153 1.53 -6.04 12.14
N LEU A 154 1.96 -7.03 12.94
CA LEU A 154 3.32 -7.57 12.91
C LEU A 154 3.69 -8.14 11.54
N LEU A 155 2.73 -8.69 10.80
CA LEU A 155 2.95 -9.22 9.45
C LEU A 155 3.53 -8.17 8.48
N CYS A 156 3.26 -6.88 8.73
CA CYS A 156 3.82 -5.76 7.98
C CYS A 156 5.31 -5.49 8.24
N ALA A 157 5.93 -6.17 9.20
CA ALA A 157 7.35 -6.03 9.46
C ALA A 157 8.20 -6.66 8.35
N ASP A 158 7.78 -7.79 7.79
CA ASP A 158 8.50 -8.50 6.73
C ASP A 158 7.58 -9.37 5.87
N ILE A 159 7.03 -10.48 6.40
CA ILE A 159 6.52 -11.57 5.55
C ILE A 159 5.38 -11.17 4.61
N LEU A 160 4.43 -10.32 5.05
CA LEU A 160 3.33 -9.87 4.20
C LEU A 160 3.82 -8.92 3.10
N PRO A 161 4.54 -7.82 3.40
CA PRO A 161 5.17 -7.01 2.38
C PRO A 161 6.06 -7.81 1.43
N THR A 162 6.84 -8.78 1.93
CA THR A 162 7.75 -9.58 1.11
C THR A 162 6.99 -10.48 0.13
N GLY A 163 5.94 -11.17 0.58
CA GLY A 163 5.07 -11.93 -0.31
C GLY A 163 4.34 -11.05 -1.32
N PHE A 164 3.81 -9.90 -0.88
CA PHE A 164 3.17 -8.91 -1.75
C PHE A 164 4.14 -8.34 -2.79
N TYR A 165 5.39 -8.06 -2.40
CA TYR A 165 6.42 -7.54 -3.29
C TYR A 165 6.74 -8.52 -4.41
N ALA A 166 6.80 -9.83 -4.10
CA ALA A 166 7.02 -10.85 -5.10
C ALA A 166 5.90 -10.87 -6.15
N VAL A 167 4.65 -10.76 -5.70
CA VAL A 167 3.47 -10.63 -6.57
C VAL A 167 3.51 -9.34 -7.38
N LEU A 168 3.85 -8.22 -6.74
CA LEU A 168 3.94 -6.91 -7.39
C LEU A 168 4.97 -6.94 -8.52
N GLN A 169 6.16 -7.48 -8.27
CA GLN A 169 7.21 -7.63 -9.29
C GLN A 169 6.77 -8.51 -10.45
N ALA A 170 6.06 -9.62 -10.17
CA ALA A 170 5.53 -10.49 -11.21
C ALA A 170 4.46 -9.77 -12.06
N LEU A 171 3.40 -9.27 -11.43
CA LEU A 171 2.21 -8.77 -12.11
C LEU A 171 2.41 -7.40 -12.79
N THR A 172 3.36 -6.59 -12.33
CA THR A 172 3.61 -5.26 -12.92
C THR A 172 4.72 -5.29 -13.97
N HIS A 173 5.33 -6.45 -14.23
CA HIS A 173 6.36 -6.59 -15.24
C HIS A 173 5.78 -6.42 -16.65
N ASN A 174 6.55 -5.80 -17.55
CA ASN A 174 6.10 -5.50 -18.92
C ASN A 174 5.71 -6.75 -19.72
N ASN A 175 6.35 -7.89 -19.47
CA ASN A 175 6.00 -9.18 -20.10
C ASN A 175 4.56 -9.64 -19.78
N LEU A 176 4.01 -9.22 -18.63
CA LEU A 176 2.63 -9.55 -18.24
C LEU A 176 1.62 -8.47 -18.64
N TYR A 177 2.07 -7.28 -19.06
CA TYR A 177 1.20 -6.15 -19.37
C TYR A 177 0.13 -6.50 -20.41
N GLY A 178 0.54 -7.08 -21.55
CA GLY A 178 -0.38 -7.51 -22.61
C GLY A 178 -1.29 -8.66 -22.18
N VAL A 179 -0.77 -9.57 -21.36
CA VAL A 179 -1.49 -10.76 -20.89
C VAL A 179 -2.61 -10.38 -19.92
N LEU A 180 -2.31 -9.54 -18.92
CA LEU A 180 -3.26 -9.12 -17.89
C LEU A 180 -4.33 -8.18 -18.44
N ARG A 181 -3.97 -7.32 -19.39
CA ARG A 181 -4.88 -6.30 -19.93
C ARG A 181 -5.69 -6.78 -21.14
N ALA A 182 -5.41 -7.98 -21.65
CA ALA A 182 -6.00 -8.52 -22.88
C ALA A 182 -5.99 -7.49 -24.04
N VAL A 183 -4.90 -6.72 -24.11
CA VAL A 183 -4.75 -5.61 -25.06
C VAL A 183 -4.43 -6.22 -26.42
N SER A 184 -5.23 -5.88 -27.45
CA SER A 184 -4.90 -6.24 -28.84
C SER A 184 -3.50 -5.73 -29.19
N LEU A 185 -2.77 -6.45 -30.05
CA LEU A 185 -1.39 -6.08 -30.39
C LEU A 185 -1.28 -4.62 -30.88
N GLU A 186 -2.33 -4.11 -31.52
CA GLU A 186 -2.48 -2.72 -31.98
C GLU A 186 -2.42 -1.66 -30.88
N ASN A 187 -2.80 -2.02 -29.65
CA ASN A 187 -2.79 -1.15 -28.47
C ASN A 187 -1.66 -1.51 -27.48
N SER A 188 -0.81 -2.48 -27.84
CA SER A 188 0.36 -2.86 -27.05
C SER A 188 1.38 -1.71 -27.00
N ILE A 189 2.21 -1.67 -25.95
CA ILE A 189 3.37 -0.74 -25.88
C ILE A 189 4.36 -0.94 -27.04
N TRP A 190 4.33 -2.11 -27.67
CA TRP A 190 5.15 -2.48 -28.81
C TRP A 190 4.51 -2.13 -30.15
N SER A 191 3.25 -1.65 -30.14
CA SER A 191 2.55 -1.25 -31.36
C SER A 191 3.11 0.06 -31.89
N PRO A 192 3.53 0.13 -33.18
CA PRO A 192 3.85 1.40 -33.79
C PRO A 192 2.58 2.26 -33.84
N GLN A 193 2.66 3.50 -33.33
CA GLN A 193 1.55 4.48 -33.33
C GLN A 193 1.02 4.82 -34.74
N ARG A 194 1.72 4.38 -35.79
CA ARG A 194 1.30 4.42 -37.18
C ARG A 194 1.21 2.98 -37.68
N ALA A 195 0.03 2.60 -38.19
CA ALA A 195 -0.08 1.41 -39.02
C ALA A 195 0.92 1.54 -40.18
N LEU A 196 1.83 0.58 -40.30
CA LEU A 196 2.56 0.39 -41.55
C LEU A 196 1.50 -0.04 -42.56
N ASN A 197 1.29 0.76 -43.60
CA ASN A 197 0.17 0.60 -44.57
C ASN A 197 0.15 -0.74 -45.35
N GLU A 198 1.04 -1.69 -45.03
CA GLU A 198 1.24 -2.94 -45.77
C GLU A 198 1.64 -4.12 -44.87
N VAL A 199 1.29 -4.11 -43.58
CA VAL A 199 1.52 -5.28 -42.71
C VAL A 199 0.19 -6.00 -42.50
N SER A 200 0.14 -7.29 -42.84
CA SER A 200 -1.01 -8.14 -42.54
C SER A 200 -1.39 -7.99 -41.07
N PRO A 201 -2.67 -7.79 -40.72
CA PRO A 201 -3.07 -7.64 -39.33
C PRO A 201 -2.61 -8.87 -38.55
N VAL A 202 -1.83 -8.65 -37.50
CA VAL A 202 -1.50 -9.73 -36.57
C VAL A 202 -2.83 -10.22 -36.00
N PRO A 203 -3.16 -11.52 -36.14
CA PRO A 203 -4.43 -12.03 -35.64
C PRO A 203 -4.59 -11.67 -34.16
N ALA A 204 -5.81 -11.35 -33.75
CA ALA A 204 -6.11 -11.08 -32.35
C ALA A 204 -5.61 -12.27 -31.51
N LEU A 205 -4.82 -12.00 -30.46
CA LEU A 205 -4.38 -13.06 -29.55
C LEU A 205 -5.64 -13.72 -28.98
N GLU A 206 -5.80 -15.02 -29.21
CA GLU A 206 -6.66 -15.82 -28.35
C GLU A 206 -6.16 -15.63 -26.93
N VAL A 207 -7.04 -15.20 -26.03
CA VAL A 207 -6.67 -14.83 -24.68
C VAL A 207 -6.33 -16.11 -23.91
N PRO A 208 -5.04 -16.43 -23.67
CA PRO A 208 -4.68 -17.71 -23.06
C PRO A 208 -5.07 -17.72 -21.58
N VAL A 209 -5.12 -18.91 -20.98
CA VAL A 209 -5.34 -19.05 -19.53
C VAL A 209 -4.24 -18.31 -18.79
N LEU A 210 -4.61 -17.35 -17.92
CA LEU A 210 -3.64 -16.68 -17.07
C LEU A 210 -3.18 -17.66 -15.99
N THR A 211 -1.98 -18.19 -16.14
CA THR A 211 -1.41 -19.19 -15.24
C THR A 211 -0.33 -18.57 -14.38
N ILE A 212 -0.47 -18.62 -13.06
CA ILE A 212 0.52 -18.10 -12.11
C ILE A 212 0.85 -19.19 -11.09
N ALA A 213 2.14 -19.42 -10.82
CA ALA A 213 2.57 -20.37 -9.81
C ALA A 213 3.15 -19.65 -8.58
N VAL A 214 2.91 -20.22 -7.39
CA VAL A 214 3.60 -19.87 -6.15
C VAL A 214 4.38 -21.11 -5.70
N VAL A 215 5.71 -21.02 -5.72
CA VAL A 215 6.65 -22.07 -5.33
C VAL A 215 7.19 -21.76 -3.94
N GLY A 216 6.91 -22.66 -3.00
CA GLY A 216 7.10 -22.46 -1.57
C GLY A 216 5.84 -21.84 -0.96
N LEU A 217 5.17 -22.57 -0.07
CA LEU A 217 3.98 -22.17 0.68
C LEU A 217 4.28 -22.06 2.18
N GLY A 218 5.52 -21.69 2.53
CA GLY A 218 5.84 -21.21 3.88
C GLY A 218 5.19 -19.86 4.18
N PRO A 219 5.59 -19.16 5.26
CA PRO A 219 4.98 -17.90 5.67
C PRO A 219 4.94 -16.84 4.55
N VAL A 220 6.08 -16.57 3.91
CA VAL A 220 6.21 -15.60 2.81
C VAL A 220 5.40 -16.04 1.58
N GLY A 221 5.49 -17.32 1.22
CA GLY A 221 4.75 -17.88 0.09
C GLY A 221 3.24 -17.83 0.26
N THR A 222 2.77 -18.07 1.48
CA THR A 222 1.35 -17.94 1.83
C THR A 222 0.90 -16.48 1.78
N CYS A 223 1.70 -15.54 2.28
CA CYS A 223 1.47 -14.11 2.08
C CYS A 223 1.42 -13.74 0.59
N ALA A 224 2.28 -14.33 -0.23
CA ALA A 224 2.27 -14.13 -1.68
C ALA A 224 0.98 -14.69 -2.32
N LEU A 225 0.53 -15.87 -1.92
CA LEU A 225 -0.74 -16.45 -2.39
C LEU A 225 -1.93 -15.54 -2.03
N VAL A 226 -2.06 -15.14 -0.77
CA VAL A 226 -3.15 -14.24 -0.35
C VAL A 226 -3.10 -12.91 -1.10
N SER A 227 -1.92 -12.32 -1.22
CA SER A 227 -1.72 -11.05 -1.95
C SER A 227 -2.03 -11.19 -3.44
N LEU A 228 -1.64 -12.29 -4.08
CA LEU A 228 -1.95 -12.60 -5.46
C LEU A 228 -3.45 -12.66 -5.69
N LEU A 229 -4.17 -13.39 -4.84
CA LEU A 229 -5.62 -13.53 -4.95
C LEU A 229 -6.33 -12.20 -4.69
N ASP A 230 -5.93 -11.44 -3.67
CA ASP A 230 -6.51 -10.13 -3.39
C ASP A 230 -6.29 -9.13 -4.54
N VAL A 231 -5.08 -9.07 -5.11
CA VAL A 231 -4.77 -8.19 -6.24
C VAL A 231 -5.56 -8.57 -7.49
N LEU A 232 -5.68 -9.86 -7.80
CA LEU A 232 -6.43 -10.33 -8.96
C LEU A 232 -7.97 -10.18 -8.79
N LEU A 233 -8.48 -10.25 -7.55
CA LEU A 233 -9.89 -9.98 -7.23
C LEU A 233 -10.24 -8.49 -7.30
N ASN A 234 -9.25 -7.60 -7.18
CA ASN A 234 -9.43 -6.15 -7.22
C ASN A 234 -8.67 -5.53 -8.42
N PRO A 235 -8.94 -5.96 -9.66
CA PRO A 235 -8.12 -5.61 -10.82
C PRO A 235 -8.11 -4.11 -11.15
N THR A 236 -9.17 -3.38 -10.79
CA THR A 236 -9.31 -1.94 -11.03
C THR A 236 -8.56 -1.09 -10.00
N ALA A 237 -8.21 -1.67 -8.85
CA ALA A 237 -7.42 -1.01 -7.81
C ALA A 237 -5.91 -1.08 -8.12
N ALA A 238 -5.11 -0.33 -7.36
CA ALA A 238 -3.67 -0.52 -7.39
C ALA A 238 -3.32 -1.94 -6.86
N PRO A 239 -2.27 -2.59 -7.38
CA PRO A 239 -1.30 -2.08 -8.37
C PRO A 239 -1.72 -2.23 -9.84
N LEU A 240 -2.73 -3.06 -10.16
CA LEU A 240 -3.03 -3.41 -11.55
C LEU A 240 -3.66 -2.28 -12.36
N ARG A 241 -4.61 -1.54 -11.75
CA ARG A 241 -5.31 -0.41 -12.38
C ARG A 241 -5.86 -0.76 -13.77
N LEU A 242 -6.54 -1.90 -13.85
CA LEU A 242 -7.26 -2.31 -15.06
C LEU A 242 -8.51 -1.46 -15.24
N SER A 243 -8.98 -1.33 -16.46
CA SER A 243 -10.17 -0.53 -16.79
C SER A 243 -11.49 -1.21 -16.42
N ASN A 244 -11.46 -2.53 -16.16
CA ASN A 244 -12.65 -3.34 -15.90
C ASN A 244 -12.31 -4.55 -15.01
N ASN A 245 -13.35 -5.29 -14.63
CA ASN A 245 -13.25 -6.51 -13.81
C ASN A 245 -13.14 -7.81 -14.64
N SER A 246 -12.65 -7.73 -15.88
CA SER A 246 -12.58 -8.89 -16.79
C SER A 246 -11.80 -10.07 -16.20
N LEU A 247 -10.79 -9.82 -15.35
CA LEU A 247 -10.06 -10.89 -14.66
C LEU A 247 -10.97 -11.77 -13.79
N VAL A 248 -11.98 -11.18 -13.15
CA VAL A 248 -12.90 -11.89 -12.26
C VAL A 248 -14.06 -12.49 -13.05
N GLU A 249 -14.58 -11.74 -14.01
CA GLU A 249 -15.84 -12.05 -14.69
C GLU A 249 -15.71 -13.00 -15.86
N THR A 250 -14.61 -12.94 -16.62
CA THR A 250 -14.50 -13.66 -17.90
C THR A 250 -13.19 -14.42 -18.04
N ARG A 251 -12.09 -13.94 -17.48
CA ARG A 251 -10.77 -14.54 -17.66
C ARG A 251 -10.69 -15.93 -17.04
N ARG A 252 -10.15 -16.88 -17.81
CA ARG A 252 -9.74 -18.19 -17.28
C ARG A 252 -8.41 -18.02 -16.55
N ILE A 253 -8.37 -18.35 -15.27
CA ILE A 253 -7.20 -18.21 -14.39
C ILE A 253 -6.81 -19.58 -13.87
N ARG A 254 -5.50 -19.85 -13.77
CA ARG A 254 -4.96 -21.03 -13.12
C ARG A 254 -3.92 -20.61 -12.10
N ILE A 255 -4.06 -21.07 -10.87
CA ILE A 255 -3.09 -20.83 -9.79
C ILE A 255 -2.49 -22.16 -9.38
N LEU A 256 -1.16 -22.29 -9.50
CA LEU A 256 -0.40 -23.45 -9.03
C LEU A 256 0.16 -23.14 -7.63
N MET A 257 -0.14 -23.98 -6.66
CA MET A 257 0.28 -23.82 -5.26
C MET A 257 1.21 -24.98 -4.91
N ILE A 258 2.51 -24.72 -4.85
CA ILE A 258 3.54 -25.76 -4.87
C ILE A 258 4.38 -25.71 -3.60
N ASP A 259 4.43 -26.81 -2.85
CA ASP A 259 5.33 -26.99 -1.70
C ASP A 259 5.57 -28.49 -1.47
N GLY A 260 6.74 -28.87 -0.94
CA GLY A 260 7.02 -30.27 -0.59
C GLY A 260 6.24 -30.77 0.62
N VAL A 261 5.88 -29.87 1.55
CA VAL A 261 5.17 -30.20 2.80
C VAL A 261 3.66 -30.26 2.53
N LYS A 262 3.03 -31.40 2.81
CA LYS A 262 1.62 -31.64 2.51
C LYS A 262 0.71 -30.67 3.27
N GLU A 263 0.99 -30.47 4.55
CA GLU A 263 0.22 -29.58 5.41
C GLU A 263 0.20 -28.17 4.80
N ARG A 264 1.32 -27.72 4.18
CA ARG A 264 1.46 -26.38 3.58
C ARG A 264 0.52 -26.20 2.41
N ARG A 265 0.40 -27.25 1.62
CA ARG A 265 -0.56 -27.34 0.52
C ARG A 265 -1.99 -27.36 1.04
N ASP A 266 -2.28 -28.14 2.08
CA ASP A 266 -3.63 -28.24 2.66
C ASP A 266 -4.10 -26.87 3.20
N ALA A 267 -3.26 -26.12 3.91
CA ALA A 267 -3.66 -24.80 4.39
C ALA A 267 -3.78 -23.77 3.26
N ALA A 268 -2.96 -23.85 2.22
CA ALA A 268 -3.11 -23.00 1.04
C ALA A 268 -4.47 -23.23 0.36
N VAL A 269 -4.93 -24.48 0.27
CA VAL A 269 -6.29 -24.82 -0.18
C VAL A 269 -7.33 -24.21 0.75
N GLY A 270 -7.17 -24.36 2.07
CA GLY A 270 -8.05 -23.74 3.07
C GLY A 270 -8.16 -22.22 2.92
N ILE A 271 -7.05 -21.54 2.64
CA ILE A 271 -7.00 -20.09 2.38
C ILE A 271 -7.78 -19.72 1.13
N VAL A 272 -7.62 -20.46 0.03
CA VAL A 272 -8.40 -20.23 -1.20
C VAL A 272 -9.89 -20.38 -0.93
N ASP A 273 -10.28 -21.41 -0.18
CA ASP A 273 -11.69 -21.63 0.19
C ASP A 273 -12.23 -20.56 1.14
N CYS A 274 -11.40 -20.04 2.06
CA CYS A 274 -11.74 -18.92 2.92
C CYS A 274 -12.02 -17.66 2.07
N ILE A 275 -11.11 -17.29 1.17
CA ILE A 275 -11.30 -16.13 0.27
C ILE A 275 -12.50 -16.32 -0.65
N ARG A 276 -12.74 -17.55 -1.14
CA ARG A 276 -13.92 -17.87 -1.94
C ARG A 276 -15.21 -17.58 -1.16
N LYS A 277 -15.27 -17.98 0.10
CA LYS A 277 -16.43 -17.72 0.96
C LYS A 277 -16.62 -16.23 1.23
N THR A 278 -15.55 -15.49 1.53
CA THR A 278 -15.65 -14.06 1.87
C THR A 278 -15.86 -13.17 0.65
N ALA A 279 -15.32 -13.52 -0.52
CA ALA A 279 -15.58 -12.81 -1.78
C ALA A 279 -16.96 -13.14 -2.37
N GLY A 280 -17.52 -14.32 -2.10
CA GLY A 280 -18.84 -14.72 -2.54
C GLY A 280 -19.00 -14.66 -4.07
N PRO A 281 -20.05 -14.00 -4.61
CA PRO A 281 -20.26 -13.88 -6.06
C PRO A 281 -19.15 -13.14 -6.83
N ALA A 282 -18.32 -12.37 -6.11
CA ALA A 282 -17.17 -11.68 -6.69
C ALA A 282 -15.92 -12.57 -6.78
N PHE A 283 -15.98 -13.82 -6.31
CA PHE A 283 -14.89 -14.76 -6.54
C PHE A 283 -14.80 -15.18 -8.02
N PHE A 284 -13.59 -15.47 -8.49
CA PHE A 284 -13.30 -15.83 -9.88
C PHE A 284 -14.30 -16.83 -10.46
N LYS A 285 -14.95 -16.48 -11.57
CA LYS A 285 -15.91 -17.38 -12.23
C LYS A 285 -15.23 -18.58 -12.89
N ASN A 286 -14.03 -18.37 -13.42
CA ASN A 286 -13.30 -19.33 -14.26
C ASN A 286 -11.88 -19.61 -13.73
N ALA A 287 -11.72 -19.85 -12.43
CA ALA A 287 -10.42 -20.16 -11.84
C ALA A 287 -10.23 -21.64 -11.51
N GLU A 288 -9.02 -22.15 -11.80
CA GLU A 288 -8.52 -23.46 -11.44
C GLU A 288 -7.40 -23.31 -10.40
N PHE A 289 -7.45 -24.08 -9.31
CA PHE A 289 -6.43 -24.08 -8.27
C PHE A 289 -5.83 -25.47 -8.16
N LEU A 290 -4.51 -25.60 -8.36
CA LEU A 290 -3.81 -26.87 -8.32
C LEU A 290 -2.77 -26.85 -7.21
N ALA A 291 -3.03 -27.59 -6.14
CA ALA A 291 -2.06 -27.83 -5.08
C ALA A 291 -1.23 -29.07 -5.45
N MET A 292 0.09 -28.91 -5.58
CA MET A 292 0.98 -29.97 -6.07
C MET A 292 2.24 -30.06 -5.20
N ASP A 293 2.73 -31.28 -4.99
CA ASP A 293 4.10 -31.45 -4.49
C ASP A 293 5.15 -31.13 -5.58
N ILE A 294 6.43 -31.27 -5.21
CA ILE A 294 7.56 -30.93 -6.08
C ILE A 294 7.62 -31.83 -7.32
N ASP A 295 7.36 -33.12 -7.16
CA ASP A 295 7.48 -34.09 -8.26
C ASP A 295 6.26 -34.03 -9.18
N GLU A 296 5.07 -33.83 -8.62
CA GLU A 296 3.85 -33.52 -9.35
C GLU A 296 4.02 -32.24 -10.19
N ALA A 297 4.59 -31.18 -9.62
CA ALA A 297 4.84 -29.93 -10.33
C ALA A 297 5.87 -30.09 -11.46
N ARG A 298 6.94 -30.87 -11.23
CA ARG A 298 7.92 -31.22 -12.28
C ARG A 298 7.26 -31.99 -13.41
N ALA A 299 6.52 -33.06 -13.10
CA ALA A 299 5.79 -33.85 -14.09
C ALA A 299 4.79 -32.99 -14.88
N TRP A 300 4.06 -32.11 -14.19
CA TRP A 300 3.16 -31.15 -14.81
C TRP A 300 3.89 -30.24 -15.80
N SER A 301 5.04 -29.66 -15.41
CA SER A 301 5.82 -28.75 -16.25
C SER A 301 6.33 -29.41 -17.55
N VAL A 302 6.68 -30.69 -17.49
CA VAL A 302 7.14 -31.48 -18.64
C VAL A 302 5.96 -31.84 -19.56
N ALA A 303 4.78 -32.13 -18.99
CA ALA A 303 3.58 -32.47 -19.74
C ALA A 303 2.95 -31.26 -20.45
N GLN A 304 3.22 -30.03 -19.99
CA GLN A 304 2.66 -28.84 -20.62
C GLN A 304 3.42 -28.41 -21.90
N SER A 305 2.65 -28.04 -22.93
CA SER A 305 3.16 -27.19 -23.99
C SER A 305 3.44 -25.78 -23.46
N ASP A 306 4.29 -25.02 -24.16
CA ASP A 306 4.70 -23.69 -23.70
C ASP A 306 3.50 -22.75 -23.47
N ASN A 307 2.46 -22.83 -24.31
CA ASN A 307 1.25 -22.01 -24.18
C ASN A 307 0.41 -22.28 -22.92
N ASN A 308 0.61 -23.43 -22.26
CA ASN A 308 -0.12 -23.83 -21.04
C ASN A 308 0.70 -23.67 -19.76
N ARG A 309 1.98 -23.29 -19.88
CA ARG A 309 2.87 -23.03 -18.76
C ARG A 309 2.59 -21.67 -18.11
N ALA A 310 3.18 -21.43 -16.95
CA ALA A 310 2.92 -20.24 -16.14
C ALA A 310 3.42 -18.95 -16.83
N ASP A 311 2.55 -17.94 -16.90
CA ASP A 311 2.91 -16.57 -17.28
C ASP A 311 3.89 -15.95 -16.28
N ALA A 312 3.69 -16.22 -15.00
CA ALA A 312 4.58 -15.81 -13.93
C ALA A 312 4.71 -16.88 -12.84
N VAL A 313 5.88 -16.91 -12.22
CA VAL A 313 6.15 -17.75 -11.06
C VAL A 313 6.70 -16.86 -9.95
N VAL A 314 6.06 -16.92 -8.79
CA VAL A 314 6.55 -16.37 -7.53
C VAL A 314 7.31 -17.47 -6.81
N GLU A 315 8.59 -17.25 -6.53
CA GLU A 315 9.48 -18.20 -5.87
C GLU A 315 9.88 -17.66 -4.50
N ALA A 316 9.54 -18.39 -3.44
CA ALA A 316 9.66 -17.96 -2.04
C ALA A 316 10.45 -18.96 -1.17
N VAL A 317 11.34 -19.75 -1.77
CA VAL A 317 12.17 -20.76 -1.09
C VAL A 317 13.64 -20.33 -1.06
N GLY A 318 14.21 -19.95 -2.21
CA GLY A 318 15.60 -19.49 -2.36
C GLY A 318 16.62 -20.60 -2.67
N ALA A 319 16.20 -21.87 -2.68
CA ALA A 319 17.06 -23.01 -3.03
C ALA A 319 17.21 -23.17 -4.56
N ASN A 320 18.37 -23.68 -5.02
CA ASN A 320 18.64 -23.90 -6.44
C ASN A 320 17.56 -24.76 -7.11
N GLU A 321 17.12 -25.84 -6.46
CA GLU A 321 16.08 -26.73 -6.95
C GLU A 321 14.73 -26.02 -7.13
N ALA A 322 14.39 -25.09 -6.23
CA ALA A 322 13.17 -24.32 -6.33
C ALA A 322 13.22 -23.33 -7.52
N VAL A 323 14.38 -22.70 -7.74
CA VAL A 323 14.61 -21.81 -8.89
C VAL A 323 14.55 -22.59 -10.22
N LEU A 324 15.14 -23.79 -10.27
CA LEU A 324 15.08 -24.66 -11.45
C LEU A 324 13.64 -25.12 -11.74
N LEU A 325 12.90 -25.54 -10.72
CA LEU A 325 11.47 -25.86 -10.86
C LEU A 325 10.67 -24.66 -11.36
N ALA A 326 10.89 -23.50 -10.76
CA ALA A 326 10.20 -22.26 -11.14
C ALA A 326 10.49 -21.89 -12.60
N TYR A 327 11.73 -22.03 -13.07
CA TYR A 327 12.10 -21.84 -14.47
C TYR A 327 11.41 -22.86 -15.39
N GLY A 328 11.34 -24.13 -15.01
CA GLY A 328 10.66 -25.18 -15.76
C GLY A 328 9.16 -24.93 -15.93
N LEU A 329 8.51 -24.37 -14.91
CA LEU A 329 7.09 -24.02 -14.91
C LEU A 329 6.74 -22.83 -15.81
N LEU A 330 7.69 -21.94 -16.11
CA LEU A 330 7.42 -20.74 -16.91
C LEU A 330 7.18 -21.08 -18.37
N ARG A 331 6.39 -20.25 -19.06
CA ARG A 331 6.37 -20.21 -20.53
C ARG A 331 7.46 -19.28 -21.08
N SER A 332 7.65 -19.27 -22.39
CA SER A 332 8.43 -18.23 -23.07
C SER A 332 7.87 -16.84 -22.78
N PHE A 333 8.75 -15.84 -22.64
CA PHE A 333 8.39 -14.49 -22.17
C PHE A 333 7.69 -14.46 -20.80
N GLY A 334 7.89 -15.50 -19.97
CA GLY A 334 7.39 -15.52 -18.60
C GLY A 334 8.20 -14.64 -17.64
N VAL A 335 7.71 -14.49 -16.41
CA VAL A 335 8.38 -13.72 -15.35
C VAL A 335 8.62 -14.56 -14.11
N LEU A 336 9.88 -14.74 -13.76
CA LEU A 336 10.31 -15.33 -12.49
C LEU A 336 10.53 -14.21 -11.47
N SER A 337 9.70 -14.13 -10.44
CA SER A 337 9.86 -13.21 -9.32
C SER A 337 10.27 -14.00 -8.08
N SER A 338 11.55 -13.89 -7.69
CA SER A 338 12.10 -14.61 -6.56
C SER A 338 12.43 -13.68 -5.40
N VAL A 339 11.92 -14.03 -4.22
CA VAL A 339 12.17 -13.35 -2.94
C VAL A 339 12.76 -14.30 -1.90
N GLY A 340 12.90 -15.59 -2.23
CA GLY A 340 13.61 -16.55 -1.39
C GLY A 340 15.07 -16.15 -1.21
N VAL A 341 15.63 -16.35 -0.02
CA VAL A 341 17.03 -15.96 0.26
C VAL A 341 17.98 -16.95 -0.39
N HIS A 342 18.56 -16.57 -1.52
CA HIS A 342 19.53 -17.40 -2.23
C HIS A 342 20.93 -17.22 -1.65
N THR A 343 21.42 -18.27 -1.00
CA THR A 343 22.74 -18.29 -0.34
C THR A 343 23.73 -19.22 -1.04
N ALA A 344 23.29 -19.98 -2.05
CA ALA A 344 24.17 -20.84 -2.82
C ALA A 344 25.22 -20.01 -3.56
N PRO A 345 26.49 -20.45 -3.61
CA PRO A 345 27.55 -19.69 -4.25
C PRO A 345 27.37 -19.58 -5.77
N THR A 346 26.66 -20.52 -6.38
CA THR A 346 26.39 -20.58 -7.82
C THR A 346 24.89 -20.55 -8.09
N PHE A 347 24.48 -19.57 -8.88
CA PHE A 347 23.12 -19.49 -9.40
C PHE A 347 22.87 -20.62 -10.42
N PRO A 348 21.73 -21.33 -10.38
CA PRO A 348 21.55 -22.57 -11.14
C PRO A 348 21.14 -22.36 -12.60
N LEU A 349 20.93 -21.12 -13.05
CA LEU A 349 20.55 -20.79 -14.43
C LEU A 349 21.66 -19.96 -15.08
N THR A 350 21.81 -20.11 -16.38
CA THR A 350 22.78 -19.42 -17.21
C THR A 350 22.13 -18.33 -18.04
N GLY A 351 22.94 -17.43 -18.62
CA GLY A 351 22.44 -16.43 -19.58
C GLY A 351 21.77 -17.07 -20.81
N ASP A 352 22.22 -18.27 -21.22
CA ASP A 352 21.63 -19.02 -22.34
C ASP A 352 20.20 -19.50 -22.02
N ASP A 353 19.95 -19.96 -20.79
CA ASP A 353 18.62 -20.34 -20.32
C ASP A 353 17.63 -19.16 -20.40
N PHE A 354 18.07 -17.96 -20.00
CA PHE A 354 17.25 -16.75 -20.08
C PHE A 354 17.04 -16.31 -21.52
N TYR A 355 18.10 -16.34 -22.33
CA TYR A 355 18.08 -15.91 -23.73
C TYR A 355 17.12 -16.77 -24.56
N ASN A 356 17.23 -18.10 -24.45
CA ASN A 356 16.46 -19.03 -25.28
C ASN A 356 14.95 -18.97 -24.99
N LYS A 357 14.56 -18.63 -23.76
CA LYS A 357 13.15 -18.57 -23.34
C LYS A 357 12.60 -17.14 -23.23
N ASN A 358 13.45 -16.12 -23.42
CA ASN A 358 13.12 -14.71 -23.21
C ASN A 358 12.46 -14.41 -21.85
N VAL A 359 12.83 -15.14 -20.80
CA VAL A 359 12.20 -14.96 -19.47
C VAL A 359 12.87 -13.83 -18.71
N ALA A 360 12.07 -13.09 -17.97
CA ALA A 360 12.59 -12.09 -17.04
C ALA A 360 12.80 -12.72 -15.66
N LEU A 361 13.90 -12.37 -15.01
CA LEU A 361 14.16 -12.67 -13.61
C LEU A 361 14.17 -11.37 -12.80
N SER A 362 13.34 -11.31 -11.77
CA SER A 362 13.39 -10.29 -10.73
C SER A 362 13.78 -10.95 -9.41
N PHE A 363 14.80 -10.40 -8.77
CA PHE A 363 15.35 -10.92 -7.52
C PHE A 363 15.63 -9.76 -6.56
N GLY A 364 15.25 -9.87 -5.29
CA GLY A 364 15.66 -8.84 -4.33
C GLY A 364 14.89 -8.78 -3.02
N ARG A 365 15.50 -8.04 -2.09
CA ARG A 365 14.94 -7.76 -0.76
C ARG A 365 13.80 -6.74 -0.86
N CYS A 366 12.67 -7.08 -0.25
CA CYS A 366 11.47 -6.26 -0.21
C CYS A 366 11.72 -4.86 0.37
N PRO A 367 11.38 -3.77 -0.35
CA PRO A 367 11.42 -2.41 0.19
C PRO A 367 10.15 -2.10 0.98
N VAL A 368 9.99 -2.77 2.13
CA VAL A 368 8.77 -2.74 2.98
C VAL A 368 8.16 -1.35 3.09
N ARG A 369 8.94 -0.37 3.56
CA ARG A 369 8.48 1.02 3.78
C ARG A 369 7.95 1.68 2.49
N GLY A 370 8.54 1.37 1.33
CA GLY A 370 8.16 1.95 0.04
C GLY A 370 6.87 1.38 -0.54
N ILE A 371 6.56 0.10 -0.27
CA ILE A 371 5.35 -0.57 -0.79
C ILE A 371 4.22 -0.66 0.22
N LEU A 372 4.48 -0.32 1.48
CA LEU A 372 3.54 -0.50 2.58
C LEU A 372 2.13 0.03 2.30
N PRO A 373 1.91 1.21 1.70
CA PRO A 373 0.55 1.68 1.42
C PRO A 373 -0.30 0.68 0.62
N LEU A 374 0.30 -0.03 -0.34
CA LEU A 374 -0.38 -1.08 -1.12
C LEU A 374 -0.62 -2.32 -0.27
N VAL A 375 0.36 -2.71 0.53
CA VAL A 375 0.27 -3.88 1.42
C VAL A 375 -0.85 -3.72 2.45
N LEU A 376 -1.04 -2.51 2.98
CA LEU A 376 -2.06 -2.22 3.98
C LEU A 376 -3.48 -2.38 3.45
N GLU A 377 -3.70 -2.13 2.16
CA GLU A 377 -4.99 -2.38 1.54
C GLU A 377 -5.33 -3.88 1.56
N THR A 378 -4.38 -4.72 1.17
CA THR A 378 -4.52 -6.18 1.22
C THR A 378 -4.66 -6.67 2.66
N LEU A 379 -3.88 -6.13 3.60
CA LEU A 379 -4.01 -6.46 5.02
C LEU A 379 -5.41 -6.15 5.53
N GLY A 380 -5.94 -4.96 5.26
CA GLY A 380 -7.26 -4.52 5.69
C GLY A 380 -8.39 -5.36 5.09
N ARG A 381 -8.31 -5.73 3.80
CA ARG A 381 -9.30 -6.58 3.12
C ARG A 381 -9.25 -8.05 3.53
N ARG A 382 -8.13 -8.52 4.06
CA ARG A 382 -7.89 -9.93 4.36
C ARG A 382 -7.63 -10.21 5.85
N GLN A 383 -8.26 -9.44 6.74
CA GLN A 383 -8.26 -9.75 8.17
C GLN A 383 -8.91 -11.12 8.46
N ASP A 384 -9.80 -11.60 7.60
CA ASP A 384 -10.38 -12.96 7.63
C ASP A 384 -9.31 -14.08 7.63
N ILE A 385 -8.09 -13.78 7.18
CA ILE A 385 -6.92 -14.67 7.24
C ILE A 385 -5.86 -14.12 8.20
N PHE A 386 -5.50 -12.84 8.05
CA PHE A 386 -4.34 -12.26 8.73
C PHE A 386 -4.58 -11.94 10.21
N ALA A 387 -5.84 -11.82 10.65
CA ALA A 387 -6.18 -11.64 12.06
C ALA A 387 -6.34 -12.96 12.82
N LYS A 388 -6.30 -14.11 12.14
CA LYS A 388 -6.51 -15.42 12.75
C LYS A 388 -5.20 -16.06 13.22
N ILE A 389 -5.30 -16.82 14.31
CA ILE A 389 -4.24 -17.67 14.84
C ILE A 389 -4.67 -19.12 14.62
N SER A 390 -4.00 -19.84 13.72
CA SER A 390 -4.40 -21.18 13.28
C SER A 390 -4.64 -22.17 14.42
N SER A 391 -3.83 -22.14 15.49
CA SER A 391 -4.03 -23.02 16.66
C SER A 391 -5.31 -22.73 17.45
N GLN A 392 -5.98 -21.60 17.21
CA GLN A 392 -7.19 -21.16 17.89
C GLN A 392 -8.44 -21.30 17.01
N GLU A 393 -8.29 -21.64 15.75
CA GLU A 393 -9.38 -21.70 14.78
C GLU A 393 -9.80 -23.14 14.52
N SER A 394 -11.12 -23.37 14.47
CA SER A 394 -11.67 -24.70 14.18
C SER A 394 -11.39 -25.17 12.74
N ASP A 395 -11.14 -24.24 11.81
CA ASP A 395 -10.78 -24.54 10.43
C ASP A 395 -9.25 -24.64 10.23
N GLY A 396 -8.45 -24.32 11.25
CA GLY A 396 -6.99 -24.28 11.18
C GLY A 396 -6.43 -23.20 10.25
N ILE A 397 -7.26 -22.29 9.75
CA ILE A 397 -6.87 -21.28 8.76
C ILE A 397 -6.41 -20.03 9.49
N GLY A 398 -5.10 -19.87 9.59
CA GLY A 398 -4.47 -18.65 10.08
C GLY A 398 -3.00 -18.61 9.66
N LEU A 399 -2.49 -17.42 9.37
CA LEU A 399 -1.07 -17.28 9.03
C LEU A 399 -0.18 -17.38 10.29
N ILE A 400 -0.73 -17.22 11.49
CA ILE A 400 0.05 -17.28 12.72
C ILE A 400 -0.21 -18.65 13.34
N ASP A 401 0.84 -19.43 13.60
CA ASP A 401 0.66 -20.75 14.22
C ASP A 401 0.21 -20.59 15.67
N ARG A 402 1.07 -19.95 16.47
CA ARG A 402 0.85 -19.72 17.90
C ARG A 402 1.58 -18.48 18.39
N ILE A 403 1.22 -18.07 19.60
CA ILE A 403 1.89 -16.99 20.33
C ILE A 403 2.37 -17.51 21.68
N VAL A 404 3.66 -17.32 22.00
CA VAL A 404 4.31 -17.88 23.22
C VAL A 404 5.07 -16.82 24.02
N ASP A 405 5.48 -17.13 25.26
CA ASP A 405 6.33 -16.23 26.06
C ASP A 405 7.80 -16.26 25.61
N VAL A 406 8.54 -15.17 25.86
CA VAL A 406 9.98 -15.09 25.56
C VAL A 406 10.80 -16.21 26.22
N SER A 407 10.36 -16.76 27.34
CA SER A 407 11.02 -17.89 28.01
C SER A 407 11.02 -19.19 27.19
N GLU A 408 10.08 -19.34 26.25
CA GLU A 408 9.94 -20.53 25.40
C GLU A 408 10.82 -20.46 24.12
N ALA A 409 11.59 -19.37 23.98
CA ALA A 409 12.51 -19.10 22.88
C ALA A 409 13.24 -20.31 22.30
N THR A 410 13.99 -20.97 23.19
CA THR A 410 14.94 -22.02 22.83
C THR A 410 14.21 -23.24 22.28
N GLU A 411 13.01 -23.52 22.77
CA GLU A 411 12.18 -24.61 22.26
C GLU A 411 11.60 -24.24 20.88
N MET A 412 11.13 -23.01 20.72
CA MET A 412 10.52 -22.57 19.46
C MET A 412 11.51 -22.53 18.30
N TYR A 413 12.75 -22.08 18.52
CA TYR A 413 13.79 -22.16 17.50
C TYR A 413 14.08 -23.59 17.06
N LYS A 414 14.04 -24.56 17.98
CA LYS A 414 14.20 -25.99 17.65
C LYS A 414 13.02 -26.51 16.85
N LEU A 415 11.79 -26.30 17.33
CA LEU A 415 10.58 -26.73 16.63
C LEU A 415 10.49 -26.14 15.22
N PHE A 416 10.82 -24.84 15.07
CA PHE A 416 10.81 -24.16 13.78
C PHE A 416 11.92 -24.65 12.84
N ASN A 417 13.11 -24.94 13.39
CA ASN A 417 14.19 -25.56 12.63
C ASN A 417 13.81 -26.94 12.09
N ASP A 418 13.14 -27.74 12.92
CA ASP A 418 12.79 -29.14 12.62
C ASP A 418 11.52 -29.27 11.74
N LEU A 419 11.00 -28.14 11.23
CA LEU A 419 9.78 -28.05 10.41
C LEU A 419 8.51 -28.56 11.10
N ASN A 420 8.51 -28.67 12.43
CA ASN A 420 7.37 -29.12 13.22
C ASN A 420 6.34 -28.00 13.50
N VAL A 421 6.51 -26.83 12.88
CA VAL A 421 5.60 -25.68 13.03
C VAL A 421 5.29 -25.10 11.67
N PHE A 422 4.00 -24.86 11.45
CA PHE A 422 3.44 -24.50 10.16
C PHE A 422 3.78 -23.07 9.72
N CYS A 423 3.81 -22.15 10.68
CA CYS A 423 4.01 -20.73 10.43
C CYS A 423 4.67 -20.03 11.61
N GLY A 424 5.31 -18.89 11.35
CA GLY A 424 6.16 -18.14 12.27
C GLY A 424 5.59 -18.07 13.69
N VAL A 425 6.38 -18.55 14.64
CA VAL A 425 6.07 -18.41 16.06
C VAL A 425 6.18 -16.93 16.40
N ILE A 426 5.08 -16.33 16.86
CA ILE A 426 5.10 -14.94 17.29
C ILE A 426 5.24 -14.90 18.80
N TRP A 427 6.14 -14.06 19.25
CA TRP A 427 6.52 -13.92 20.64
C TRP A 427 5.60 -12.90 21.28
N LEU A 428 5.10 -13.18 22.48
CA LEU A 428 4.53 -12.17 23.37
C LEU A 428 5.58 -11.79 24.41
N LEU A 429 5.91 -10.49 24.47
CA LEU A 429 6.49 -9.91 25.67
C LEU A 429 5.35 -9.42 26.54
N ARG A 430 4.91 -10.27 27.46
CA ARG A 430 3.82 -9.94 28.36
C ARG A 430 4.32 -9.07 29.51
N ALA A 431 4.41 -7.75 29.28
CA ALA A 431 4.61 -6.76 30.33
C ALA A 431 3.44 -5.74 30.32
N VAL A 432 2.24 -6.22 30.73
CA VAL A 432 1.07 -5.55 31.38
C VAL A 432 -0.21 -6.39 31.10
N PRO A 433 -1.20 -6.48 32.03
CA PRO A 433 -2.33 -7.42 31.94
C PRO A 433 -3.32 -7.11 30.81
N LYS A 434 -4.13 -8.11 30.44
CA LYS A 434 -5.27 -8.02 29.51
C LYS A 434 -6.05 -6.71 29.72
N CYS A 435 -6.03 -5.81 28.73
CA CYS A 435 -7.14 -4.95 28.29
C CYS A 435 -6.64 -3.69 27.53
N ILE A 436 -6.29 -3.82 26.26
CA ILE A 436 -6.28 -2.66 25.34
C ILE A 436 -7.72 -2.45 24.87
N ARG A 437 -8.58 -1.93 25.76
CA ARG A 437 -9.89 -1.37 25.34
C ARG A 437 -10.55 -0.41 26.32
N LYS A 438 -10.02 -0.18 27.53
CA LYS A 438 -10.67 0.72 28.52
C LYS A 438 -9.96 2.06 28.79
N ALA A 439 -8.70 2.22 28.43
CA ALA A 439 -7.92 3.41 28.80
C ALA A 439 -8.26 4.70 28.03
N ARG A 440 -9.25 4.71 27.12
CA ARG A 440 -9.66 5.92 26.37
C ARG A 440 -10.96 6.56 26.84
N MET A 441 -11.63 6.01 27.86
CA MET A 441 -12.83 6.61 28.47
C MET A 441 -12.63 7.17 29.88
N GLU A 442 -11.51 6.90 30.56
CA GLU A 442 -11.32 7.33 31.96
C GLU A 442 -10.43 8.57 32.15
N ASN A 443 -9.85 9.13 31.08
CA ASN A 443 -9.03 10.36 31.14
C ASN A 443 -9.77 11.64 30.68
N LEU A 444 -11.10 11.65 30.72
CA LEU A 444 -11.93 12.86 30.55
C LEU A 444 -12.72 13.23 31.81
N ALA A 445 -12.42 12.60 32.95
CA ALA A 445 -13.09 12.88 34.22
C ALA A 445 -12.08 12.91 35.38
N SER A 446 -11.20 13.90 35.39
CA SER A 446 -10.52 14.33 36.63
C SER A 446 -10.03 15.76 36.51
N SER A 447 -10.95 16.71 36.60
CA SER A 447 -10.65 18.08 37.02
C SER A 447 -11.90 18.69 37.66
N ASN A 448 -12.03 18.51 38.98
CA ASN A 448 -12.35 19.53 39.97
C ASN A 448 -13.08 18.94 41.17
N GLU A 449 -12.59 19.34 42.33
CA GLU A 449 -13.08 19.06 43.67
C GLU A 449 -14.46 19.67 43.93
N ASP A 450 -15.08 19.11 44.97
CA ASP A 450 -16.03 19.71 45.89
C ASP A 450 -17.53 19.84 45.52
N SER A 451 -18.26 18.89 46.11
CA SER A 451 -19.30 19.15 47.13
C SER A 451 -20.78 19.05 46.73
N VAL A 452 -21.53 18.42 47.65
CA VAL A 452 -22.97 18.61 47.97
C VAL A 452 -24.04 17.77 47.22
N PHE A 453 -24.54 16.77 47.97
CA PHE A 453 -25.95 16.29 48.10
C PHE A 453 -26.72 15.58 46.95
N ASN A 454 -27.01 14.29 47.24
CA ASN A 454 -28.35 13.67 47.42
C ASN A 454 -29.44 13.65 46.31
N HIS A 455 -30.00 12.43 46.15
CA HIS A 455 -31.38 12.01 45.82
C HIS A 455 -31.72 11.45 44.41
N PHE A 456 -32.25 10.21 44.45
CA PHE A 456 -32.98 9.31 43.52
C PHE A 456 -34.13 9.95 42.67
N PRO A 457 -34.95 9.21 41.85
CA PRO A 457 -34.79 7.98 41.01
C PRO A 457 -35.46 8.06 39.59
N HIS A 458 -35.43 6.94 38.83
CA HIS A 458 -36.35 6.43 37.76
C HIS A 458 -37.49 7.33 37.19
N ASP A 459 -37.67 7.42 35.85
CA ASP A 459 -38.65 6.62 35.06
C ASP A 459 -38.82 7.05 33.56
N SER A 460 -39.20 6.06 32.73
CA SER A 460 -40.10 6.04 31.55
C SER A 460 -40.04 7.03 30.34
N THR A 461 -39.79 6.44 29.16
CA THR A 461 -40.50 6.49 27.83
C THR A 461 -40.94 7.78 27.08
N MET A 462 -40.63 7.73 25.77
CA MET A 462 -41.36 8.20 24.57
C MET A 462 -41.69 9.69 24.37
N GLY A 463 -41.39 10.20 23.15
CA GLY A 463 -42.14 11.31 22.56
C GLY A 463 -41.31 12.24 21.69
N SER A 464 -41.36 12.04 20.37
CA SER A 464 -41.09 13.06 19.37
C SER A 464 -42.01 14.28 19.55
N ILE A 465 -41.49 15.51 19.45
CA ILE A 465 -42.21 16.74 18.99
C ILE A 465 -41.18 17.86 18.72
N PRO A 466 -41.48 18.79 17.80
CA PRO A 466 -40.52 19.50 16.95
C PRO A 466 -40.16 20.90 17.48
N CYS A 467 -39.06 21.49 17.02
CA CYS A 467 -38.78 22.91 17.26
C CYS A 467 -38.31 23.63 16.00
N GLN A 468 -39.11 24.64 15.66
CA GLN A 468 -38.96 25.59 14.58
C GLN A 468 -37.69 26.44 14.76
N MET A 469 -36.94 26.61 13.67
CA MET A 469 -35.91 27.64 13.54
C MET A 469 -36.57 29.03 13.54
N LYS A 470 -36.28 29.83 14.57
CA LYS A 470 -36.27 31.28 14.47
C LYS A 470 -34.98 31.82 15.07
N SER A 471 -34.20 32.43 14.17
CA SER A 471 -33.26 33.53 14.35
C SER A 471 -32.18 33.46 15.45
N SER A 472 -30.96 33.71 14.96
CA SER A 472 -29.80 34.32 15.64
C SER A 472 -29.05 33.50 16.69
N PHE A 473 -28.04 32.74 16.24
CA PHE A 473 -26.80 32.47 16.99
C PHE A 473 -25.62 32.33 15.99
N LYS A 474 -24.73 33.33 15.93
CA LYS A 474 -23.42 33.26 15.25
C LYS A 474 -22.33 33.16 16.32
N SER A 475 -22.12 31.95 16.81
CA SER A 475 -20.87 31.38 17.32
C SER A 475 -21.23 30.22 18.23
N CYS A 476 -20.92 29.00 17.80
CA CYS A 476 -20.69 27.87 18.69
C CYS A 476 -19.90 26.79 17.94
N SER A 477 -18.69 26.55 18.46
CA SER A 477 -18.27 25.25 18.96
C SER A 477 -19.30 24.12 18.75
N GLY A 478 -18.98 23.21 17.85
CA GLY A 478 -19.64 21.93 17.70
C GLY A 478 -18.64 20.94 17.12
N PHE A 479 -18.16 20.02 17.96
CA PHE A 479 -17.40 18.85 17.52
C PHE A 479 -18.22 18.09 16.47
N ILE A 480 -17.69 17.96 15.27
CA ILE A 480 -18.12 16.95 14.30
C ILE A 480 -16.91 16.05 14.05
N GLN A 481 -17.05 14.76 14.38
CA GLN A 481 -16.08 13.72 14.06
C GLN A 481 -15.87 13.65 12.55
N TRP A 482 -14.63 13.84 12.12
CA TRP A 482 -14.18 13.58 10.75
C TRP A 482 -12.94 12.69 10.80
N ASN A 483 -13.04 11.53 10.16
CA ASN A 483 -11.92 10.60 9.99
C ASN A 483 -10.88 11.19 9.02
N ALA A 484 -9.62 11.12 9.43
CA ALA A 484 -8.40 11.28 8.63
C ALA A 484 -8.21 12.60 7.85
N PHE A 485 -7.91 13.71 8.54
CA PHE A 485 -7.10 14.80 7.97
C PHE A 485 -6.21 15.46 9.04
N PHE A 486 -4.90 15.49 8.81
CA PHE A 486 -4.01 16.45 9.47
C PHE A 486 -3.99 17.73 8.62
N CYS A 487 -4.47 18.83 9.20
CA CYS A 487 -4.37 20.17 8.62
C CYS A 487 -3.12 20.85 9.20
N ASP A 488 -2.17 21.20 8.34
CA ASP A 488 -0.81 21.55 8.77
C ASP A 488 -0.57 23.04 9.07
N ARG A 489 -1.62 23.90 9.03
CA ARG A 489 -1.55 25.29 9.52
C ARG A 489 -2.89 26.02 9.46
N PHE A 490 -3.39 26.50 10.60
CA PHE A 490 -4.33 27.62 10.68
C PHE A 490 -3.52 28.92 10.83
N ARG A 491 -3.57 29.82 9.85
CA ARG A 491 -3.25 31.24 10.05
C ARG A 491 -4.46 32.06 9.66
N ALA A 492 -5.17 32.57 10.66
CA ALA A 492 -6.14 33.63 10.48
C ALA A 492 -5.39 34.98 10.49
N GLU A 493 -4.85 35.38 9.34
CA GLU A 493 -4.48 36.79 9.14
C GLU A 493 -5.68 37.50 8.51
N SER A 494 -6.35 38.33 9.30
CA SER A 494 -7.41 39.26 8.89
C SER A 494 -8.61 38.64 8.13
N GLY A 495 -9.41 37.85 8.84
CA GLY A 495 -10.87 37.74 8.66
C GLY A 495 -11.47 37.76 7.24
N ARG A 496 -11.01 36.93 6.29
CA ARG A 496 -11.80 36.61 5.07
C ARG A 496 -11.39 35.40 4.20
N TYR A 497 -10.53 34.47 4.65
CA TYR A 497 -10.17 33.30 3.82
C TYR A 497 -10.02 32.01 4.65
N LEU A 498 -10.78 30.96 4.29
CA LEU A 498 -10.56 29.59 4.75
C LEU A 498 -9.66 28.88 3.73
N LYS A 499 -8.35 28.79 4.01
CA LYS A 499 -7.39 28.07 3.18
C LYS A 499 -7.11 26.70 3.81
N THR A 500 -7.51 25.60 3.17
CA THR A 500 -7.23 24.24 3.64
C THR A 500 -6.15 23.57 2.78
N THR A 501 -5.23 22.84 3.39
CA THR A 501 -4.22 22.01 2.72
C THR A 501 -4.57 20.56 3.01
N LEU A 502 -4.85 19.76 1.97
CA LEU A 502 -5.22 18.34 2.10
C LEU A 502 -4.08 17.46 1.57
N SER A 503 -3.73 16.40 2.29
CA SER A 503 -2.83 15.34 1.84
C SER A 503 -3.46 13.97 2.13
N CYS A 504 -3.31 13.03 1.18
CA CYS A 504 -3.94 11.69 1.09
C CYS A 504 -5.42 11.70 0.64
N GLY A 505 -5.98 10.74 -0.09
CA GLY A 505 -5.55 9.37 -0.39
C GLY A 505 -6.68 8.35 -0.16
N THR A 506 -7.94 8.68 -0.50
CA THR A 506 -9.12 7.81 -0.73
C THR A 506 -10.36 8.71 -0.96
N TYR A 507 -11.45 8.17 -1.52
CA TYR A 507 -12.65 8.89 -2.01
C TYR A 507 -13.08 10.10 -1.14
N LEU A 508 -13.04 11.30 -1.75
CA LEU A 508 -13.48 12.54 -1.14
C LEU A 508 -14.95 12.82 -1.49
N GLU A 509 -15.90 12.42 -0.63
CA GLU A 509 -17.19 13.12 -0.55
C GLU A 509 -17.01 14.37 0.34
N MET A 510 -16.44 15.43 -0.23
CA MET A 510 -16.33 16.70 0.50
C MET A 510 -17.69 17.40 0.55
N ASN A 511 -18.20 17.61 1.76
CA ASN A 511 -19.26 18.58 2.00
C ASN A 511 -18.61 19.96 2.19
N VAL A 512 -18.57 20.77 1.12
CA VAL A 512 -17.94 22.11 1.10
C VAL A 512 -18.96 23.25 1.24
N ASN A 513 -20.14 22.98 1.81
CA ASN A 513 -21.15 24.01 2.01
C ASN A 513 -20.58 25.18 2.83
N GLY A 514 -20.54 26.38 2.23
CA GLY A 514 -20.01 27.60 2.83
C GLY A 514 -18.52 27.88 2.58
N LEU A 515 -17.82 27.06 1.80
CA LEU A 515 -16.44 27.33 1.40
C LEU A 515 -16.39 28.32 0.22
N GLU A 516 -15.61 29.40 0.35
CA GLU A 516 -15.50 30.44 -0.68
C GLU A 516 -14.28 30.26 -1.60
N SER A 517 -13.26 29.50 -1.20
CA SER A 517 -12.02 29.33 -1.97
C SER A 517 -11.38 27.96 -1.74
N ILE A 518 -10.88 27.33 -2.80
CA ILE A 518 -10.03 26.12 -2.75
C ILE A 518 -8.70 26.45 -3.43
N CYS A 519 -7.57 26.22 -2.75
CA CYS A 519 -6.24 26.47 -3.29
C CYS A 519 -5.25 25.40 -2.82
N PHE A 520 -4.69 24.63 -3.74
CA PHE A 520 -3.53 23.76 -3.48
C PHE A 520 -2.26 24.46 -3.96
N PRO A 521 -1.29 24.77 -3.07
CA PRO A 521 -0.06 25.42 -3.49
C PRO A 521 0.84 24.47 -4.28
N HIS A 522 1.49 25.01 -5.31
CA HIS A 522 2.48 24.34 -6.15
C HIS A 522 3.54 23.58 -5.32
N ARG A 523 3.87 22.35 -5.77
CA ARG A 523 4.89 21.40 -5.25
C ARG A 523 4.46 20.32 -4.25
N ASN A 524 3.18 20.11 -4.00
CA ASN A 524 2.72 18.90 -3.31
C ASN A 524 2.01 17.97 -4.31
N TYR A 525 2.57 16.78 -4.54
CA TYR A 525 1.85 15.68 -5.18
C TYR A 525 0.75 15.20 -4.22
N VAL A 526 -0.35 15.94 -4.13
CA VAL A 526 -1.54 15.48 -3.42
C VAL A 526 -2.24 14.49 -4.34
N SER A 527 -2.31 13.22 -3.93
CA SER A 527 -3.10 12.20 -4.61
C SER A 527 -4.60 12.47 -4.40
N LEU A 528 -5.14 13.44 -5.15
CA LEU A 528 -6.59 13.64 -5.26
C LEU A 528 -7.20 12.51 -6.14
N PRO A 529 -8.51 12.20 -6.01
CA PRO A 529 -9.16 11.24 -6.89
C PRO A 529 -8.91 11.59 -8.36
N ASN A 530 -8.76 10.58 -9.23
CA ASN A 530 -8.43 10.74 -10.66
C ASN A 530 -9.47 11.53 -11.49
N SER A 531 -10.44 12.22 -10.90
CA SER A 531 -11.44 13.09 -11.53
C SER A 531 -12.12 14.00 -10.51
N PHE A 532 -12.91 14.97 -10.97
CA PHE A 532 -13.82 15.72 -10.10
C PHE A 532 -14.84 14.77 -9.40
N PRO A 533 -15.24 15.04 -8.14
CA PRO A 533 -16.20 14.20 -7.41
C PRO A 533 -17.62 14.36 -7.94
N ALA A 534 -18.47 13.34 -7.74
CA ALA A 534 -19.88 13.37 -8.18
C ALA A 534 -20.71 14.48 -7.51
N THR A 535 -20.26 14.98 -6.35
CA THR A 535 -20.87 16.07 -5.59
C THR A 535 -20.40 17.47 -6.00
N PHE A 536 -19.60 17.60 -7.07
CA PHE A 536 -19.06 18.88 -7.56
C PHE A 536 -20.15 19.93 -7.84
N ASN A 537 -21.35 19.49 -8.22
CA ASN A 537 -22.51 20.36 -8.42
C ASN A 537 -23.03 21.04 -7.13
N LYS A 538 -22.61 20.58 -5.94
CA LYS A 538 -23.05 21.14 -4.65
C LYS A 538 -22.16 22.26 -4.14
N TRP A 539 -21.07 22.60 -4.82
CA TRP A 539 -20.05 23.53 -4.33
C TRP A 539 -20.38 25.01 -4.59
N THR A 540 -21.66 25.38 -4.44
CA THR A 540 -22.25 26.65 -4.94
C THR A 540 -21.72 27.92 -4.27
N SER A 541 -21.08 27.81 -3.10
CA SER A 541 -20.48 28.95 -2.38
C SER A 541 -19.10 29.37 -2.89
N LEU A 542 -18.47 28.59 -3.77
CA LEU A 542 -17.10 28.84 -4.22
C LEU A 542 -16.98 30.06 -5.14
N THR A 543 -15.95 30.87 -4.87
CA THR A 543 -15.55 32.03 -5.66
C THR A 543 -14.19 31.85 -6.33
N SER A 544 -13.34 30.94 -5.85
CA SER A 544 -12.04 30.64 -6.46
C SER A 544 -11.65 29.17 -6.32
N ILE A 545 -11.14 28.57 -7.39
CA ILE A 545 -10.64 27.19 -7.45
C ILE A 545 -9.26 27.20 -8.11
N HIS A 546 -8.21 26.89 -7.34
CA HIS A 546 -6.84 26.74 -7.83
C HIS A 546 -6.32 25.33 -7.53
N LEU A 547 -6.27 24.47 -8.56
CA LEU A 547 -5.88 23.06 -8.50
C LEU A 547 -4.67 22.75 -9.41
N SER A 548 -3.82 23.74 -9.68
CA SER A 548 -2.70 23.57 -10.62
C SER A 548 -1.74 22.46 -10.16
N ASN A 549 -1.28 21.64 -11.12
CA ASN A 549 -0.30 20.57 -10.89
C ASN A 549 -0.71 19.52 -9.82
N SER A 550 -2.03 19.29 -9.64
CA SER A 550 -2.56 18.39 -8.61
C SER A 550 -2.66 16.91 -9.03
N GLY A 551 -2.09 16.51 -10.18
CA GLY A 551 -2.07 15.12 -10.66
C GLY A 551 -3.43 14.54 -11.10
N LEU A 552 -4.49 15.34 -11.01
CA LEU A 552 -5.84 15.00 -11.41
C LEU A 552 -5.96 14.73 -12.93
N VAL A 553 -6.85 13.81 -13.31
CA VAL A 553 -7.12 13.43 -14.71
C VAL A 553 -8.62 13.48 -15.03
N GLY A 554 -9.02 13.20 -16.28
CA GLY A 554 -10.43 13.20 -16.72
C GLY A 554 -10.96 14.57 -17.16
N ALA A 555 -12.24 14.64 -17.57
CA ALA A 555 -12.86 15.84 -18.16
C ALA A 555 -13.26 16.91 -17.13
N ILE A 556 -13.36 18.18 -17.56
CA ILE A 556 -14.11 19.20 -16.80
C ILE A 556 -15.59 18.79 -16.83
N PRO A 557 -16.26 18.57 -15.69
CA PRO A 557 -17.64 18.12 -15.69
C PRO A 557 -18.57 19.25 -16.14
N GLY A 558 -19.58 18.92 -16.95
CA GLY A 558 -20.61 19.89 -17.38
C GLY A 558 -21.41 20.50 -16.22
N SER A 559 -21.38 19.88 -15.05
CA SER A 559 -21.96 20.40 -13.81
C SER A 559 -21.23 21.63 -13.25
N ILE A 560 -20.10 22.04 -13.83
CA ILE A 560 -19.40 23.27 -13.45
C ILE A 560 -20.31 24.50 -13.54
N LYS A 561 -21.31 24.49 -14.42
CA LYS A 561 -22.31 25.56 -14.55
C LYS A 561 -23.05 25.92 -13.25
N HIS A 562 -23.11 25.01 -12.28
CA HIS A 562 -23.78 25.24 -10.99
C HIS A 562 -22.96 26.13 -10.03
N LEU A 563 -21.70 26.42 -10.36
CA LEU A 563 -20.80 27.26 -9.55
C LEU A 563 -20.96 28.75 -9.91
N HIS A 564 -22.17 29.26 -9.79
CA HIS A 564 -22.53 30.61 -10.26
C HIS A 564 -21.71 31.74 -9.62
N ASN A 565 -21.14 31.54 -8.44
CA ASN A 565 -20.32 32.53 -7.72
C ASN A 565 -18.83 32.50 -8.10
N LEU A 566 -18.41 31.58 -8.97
CA LEU A 566 -17.02 31.35 -9.29
C LEU A 566 -16.43 32.50 -10.12
N LYS A 567 -15.35 33.11 -9.61
CA LYS A 567 -14.60 34.21 -10.22
C LYS A 567 -13.26 33.76 -10.79
N GLU A 568 -12.61 32.79 -10.16
CA GLU A 568 -11.29 32.31 -10.60
C GLU A 568 -11.26 30.79 -10.74
N LEU A 569 -10.82 30.30 -11.90
CA LEU A 569 -10.62 28.88 -12.18
C LEU A 569 -9.22 28.64 -12.74
N GLU A 570 -8.36 28.03 -11.94
CA GLU A 570 -6.97 27.68 -12.28
C GLU A 570 -6.77 26.18 -12.19
N LEU A 571 -6.67 25.52 -13.36
CA LEU A 571 -6.49 24.08 -13.51
C LEU A 571 -5.25 23.76 -14.35
N SER A 572 -4.26 24.65 -14.44
CA SER A 572 -3.07 24.39 -15.25
C SER A 572 -2.36 23.09 -14.83
N HIS A 573 -1.92 22.31 -15.81
CA HIS A 573 -1.24 21.02 -15.68
C HIS A 573 -2.12 19.88 -15.14
N TYR A 574 -3.44 19.99 -15.30
CA TYR A 574 -4.35 18.84 -15.27
C TYR A 574 -4.13 17.93 -16.48
N ARG A 575 -4.39 16.62 -16.41
CA ARG A 575 -4.40 15.77 -17.63
C ARG A 575 -5.82 15.47 -18.07
N PHE A 576 -6.35 16.29 -18.98
CA PHE A 576 -7.70 16.10 -19.52
C PHE A 576 -7.78 15.02 -20.61
N ASP A 577 -6.72 14.24 -20.86
CA ASP A 577 -6.69 13.08 -21.78
C ASP A 577 -7.38 13.28 -23.14
N GLY A 578 -7.20 14.46 -23.75
CA GLY A 578 -7.77 14.75 -25.06
C GLY A 578 -9.29 15.00 -25.05
N THR A 579 -9.84 15.54 -23.96
CA THR A 579 -11.23 16.02 -23.95
C THR A 579 -11.34 17.47 -24.41
N GLU A 580 -12.52 17.85 -24.87
CA GLU A 580 -12.85 19.24 -25.21
C GLU A 580 -13.18 20.07 -23.96
N ILE A 581 -13.11 21.39 -24.10
CA ILE A 581 -13.57 22.33 -23.08
C ILE A 581 -15.11 22.36 -23.13
N PRO A 582 -15.83 22.01 -22.06
CA PRO A 582 -17.29 21.97 -22.10
C PRO A 582 -17.87 23.38 -22.25
N ALA A 583 -18.87 23.51 -23.13
CA ALA A 583 -19.57 24.78 -23.37
C ALA A 583 -20.18 25.40 -22.10
N SER A 584 -20.47 24.58 -21.08
CA SER A 584 -20.98 24.97 -19.77
C SER A 584 -20.08 25.93 -18.99
N ILE A 585 -18.78 26.05 -19.34
CA ILE A 585 -17.90 27.06 -18.75
C ILE A 585 -18.37 28.48 -19.10
N MET A 586 -18.98 28.67 -20.28
CA MET A 586 -19.51 29.97 -20.70
C MET A 586 -20.73 30.41 -19.85
N GLU A 587 -21.33 29.48 -19.10
CA GLU A 587 -22.47 29.78 -18.20
C GLU A 587 -22.01 30.34 -16.84
N LEU A 588 -20.70 30.45 -16.59
CA LEU A 588 -20.13 31.04 -15.38
C LEU A 588 -20.09 32.57 -15.49
N VAL A 589 -21.24 33.20 -15.26
CA VAL A 589 -21.47 34.65 -15.46
C VAL A 589 -20.57 35.58 -14.63
N HIS A 590 -19.90 35.08 -13.59
CA HIS A 590 -19.01 35.86 -12.73
C HIS A 590 -17.54 35.50 -12.89
N LEU A 591 -17.20 34.63 -13.86
CA LEU A 591 -15.82 34.21 -14.07
C LEU A 591 -15.00 35.37 -14.62
N GLU A 592 -13.86 35.64 -13.98
CA GLU A 592 -12.91 36.68 -14.36
C GLU A 592 -11.57 36.11 -14.81
N VAL A 593 -11.16 34.96 -14.24
CA VAL A 593 -9.86 34.33 -14.50
C VAL A 593 -10.03 32.87 -14.90
N LEU A 594 -9.49 32.47 -16.06
CA LEU A 594 -9.51 31.08 -16.55
C LEU A 594 -8.13 30.60 -17.01
N MET A 595 -7.52 29.69 -16.27
CA MET A 595 -6.18 29.21 -16.55
C MET A 595 -6.17 27.68 -16.73
N LEU A 596 -5.89 27.23 -17.95
CA LEU A 596 -5.92 25.82 -18.39
C LEU A 596 -4.63 25.44 -19.14
N ASN A 597 -3.47 25.92 -18.67
CA ASN A 597 -2.20 25.68 -19.36
C ASN A 597 -1.72 24.24 -19.22
N GLY A 598 -1.12 23.65 -20.26
CA GLY A 598 -0.50 22.32 -20.14
C GLY A 598 -1.48 21.18 -19.86
N CYS A 599 -2.74 21.37 -20.28
CA CYS A 599 -3.88 20.55 -19.91
C CYS A 599 -4.16 19.34 -20.82
N GLY A 600 -3.55 19.29 -22.02
CA GLY A 600 -3.78 18.19 -22.98
C GLY A 600 -5.18 18.19 -23.60
N LEU A 601 -5.84 19.35 -23.62
CA LEU A 601 -7.17 19.56 -24.20
C LEU A 601 -7.11 19.52 -25.74
N VAL A 602 -8.18 19.04 -26.38
CA VAL A 602 -8.35 19.04 -27.85
C VAL A 602 -9.69 19.67 -28.22
N GLY A 603 -9.92 19.90 -29.51
CA GLY A 603 -11.21 20.38 -30.02
C GLY A 603 -11.16 21.78 -30.62
N ALA A 604 -12.23 22.17 -31.28
CA ALA A 604 -12.36 23.47 -31.92
C ALA A 604 -13.09 24.45 -30.99
N LEU A 605 -12.53 25.65 -30.81
CA LEU A 605 -13.22 26.75 -30.14
C LEU A 605 -14.09 27.46 -31.18
N GLY A 606 -15.40 27.35 -31.01
CA GLY A 606 -16.37 28.10 -31.79
C GLY A 606 -16.36 29.60 -31.46
N VAL A 607 -16.99 30.40 -32.33
CA VAL A 607 -17.04 31.88 -32.22
C VAL A 607 -17.60 32.34 -30.87
N ALA A 608 -18.61 31.66 -30.33
CA ALA A 608 -19.19 32.00 -29.03
C ALA A 608 -18.19 31.84 -27.87
N PHE A 609 -17.32 30.84 -27.94
CA PHE A 609 -16.30 30.62 -26.90
C PHE A 609 -15.18 31.65 -26.99
N ALA A 610 -14.80 32.07 -28.21
CA ALA A 610 -13.85 33.16 -28.40
C ALA A 610 -14.37 34.49 -27.83
N GLN A 611 -15.65 34.81 -28.08
CA GLN A 611 -16.32 35.99 -27.50
C GLN A 611 -16.38 35.91 -25.96
N PHE A 612 -16.62 34.72 -25.41
CA PHE A 612 -16.58 34.52 -23.97
C PHE A 612 -15.19 34.81 -23.38
N LEU A 613 -14.11 34.37 -24.02
CA LEU A 613 -12.74 34.63 -23.53
C LEU A 613 -12.41 36.13 -23.49
N GLU A 614 -12.97 36.94 -24.39
CA GLU A 614 -12.82 38.40 -24.39
C GLU A 614 -13.50 39.07 -23.19
N THR A 615 -14.46 38.41 -22.54
CA THR A 615 -15.11 38.92 -21.33
C THR A 615 -14.28 38.72 -20.06
N LEU A 616 -13.26 37.85 -20.10
CA LEU A 616 -12.43 37.51 -18.95
C LEU A 616 -11.33 38.54 -18.74
N LYS A 617 -10.99 38.82 -17.47
CA LYS A 617 -9.86 39.70 -17.12
C LYS A 617 -8.52 39.05 -17.41
N ARG A 618 -8.44 37.72 -17.33
CA ARG A 618 -7.22 36.95 -17.64
C ARG A 618 -7.59 35.54 -18.07
N TYR A 619 -6.98 35.06 -19.15
CA TYR A 619 -7.11 33.65 -19.53
C TYR A 619 -5.82 33.10 -20.14
N SER A 620 -5.63 31.78 -20.02
CA SER A 620 -4.49 31.10 -20.64
C SER A 620 -4.83 29.65 -20.95
N LEU A 621 -4.67 29.23 -22.21
CA LEU A 621 -5.10 27.91 -22.72
C LEU A 621 -3.93 27.08 -23.33
N LEU A 622 -2.68 27.53 -23.21
CA LEU A 622 -1.57 27.08 -24.08
C LEU A 622 -0.46 26.31 -23.35
N ASN A 623 -0.03 25.19 -23.97
CA ASN A 623 1.33 24.60 -23.97
C ASN A 623 1.37 23.44 -25.00
N GLY A 624 2.56 22.97 -25.42
CA GLY A 624 2.82 22.00 -26.50
C GLY A 624 2.22 20.59 -26.40
N ARG A 625 1.25 20.36 -25.49
CA ARG A 625 0.45 19.13 -25.40
C ARG A 625 -1.03 19.31 -25.79
N SER A 626 -1.57 20.54 -25.78
CA SER A 626 -2.97 20.81 -26.16
C SER A 626 -3.10 21.05 -27.67
N ARG A 627 -4.13 20.49 -28.33
CA ARG A 627 -4.43 20.68 -29.76
C ARG A 627 -5.78 21.38 -29.94
N ILE A 628 -5.81 22.67 -29.64
CA ILE A 628 -7.01 23.50 -29.74
C ILE A 628 -6.89 24.42 -30.96
N TYR A 629 -7.95 24.52 -31.76
CA TYR A 629 -8.01 25.36 -32.97
C TYR A 629 -9.19 26.33 -32.90
N MET A 630 -9.07 27.56 -33.42
CA MET A 630 -10.20 28.48 -33.55
C MET A 630 -10.90 28.29 -34.90
N GLU A 631 -12.23 28.18 -34.90
CA GLU A 631 -13.03 28.28 -36.12
C GLU A 631 -13.09 29.74 -36.58
N SER A 632 -12.46 30.05 -37.70
CA SER A 632 -12.62 31.34 -38.38
C SER A 632 -13.31 31.12 -39.73
N ARG A 633 -14.13 32.09 -40.18
CA ARG A 633 -14.86 32.03 -41.48
C ARG A 633 -13.94 31.94 -42.71
N SER A 634 -12.62 31.97 -42.54
CA SER A 634 -11.66 31.60 -43.58
C SER A 634 -10.31 31.20 -42.95
N ALA A 635 -9.99 29.90 -43.01
CA ALA A 635 -8.75 29.26 -42.56
C ALA A 635 -8.48 29.17 -41.04
N THR A 636 -8.02 27.98 -40.64
CA THR A 636 -7.58 27.57 -39.31
C THR A 636 -6.26 28.26 -38.96
N ARG A 637 -6.26 29.13 -37.93
CA ARG A 637 -5.05 29.67 -37.30
C ARG A 637 -4.88 29.08 -35.91
N SER A 638 -3.66 28.69 -35.56
CA SER A 638 -3.28 28.36 -34.18
C SER A 638 -3.46 29.59 -33.30
N VAL A 639 -4.16 29.45 -32.18
CA VAL A 639 -4.37 30.54 -31.21
C VAL A 639 -3.04 30.81 -30.51
N ASN A 640 -2.28 31.82 -30.96
CA ASN A 640 -1.20 32.41 -30.19
C ASN A 640 -1.68 33.76 -29.67
N ALA A 641 -2.13 33.82 -28.43
CA ALA A 641 -2.28 35.09 -27.73
C ALA A 641 -1.94 34.90 -26.24
N ARG A 642 -0.84 35.54 -25.84
CA ARG A 642 -0.57 36.03 -24.49
C ARG A 642 -1.16 37.43 -24.40
N ILE A 643 -1.97 37.71 -23.38
CA ILE A 643 -1.81 38.81 -22.39
C ILE A 643 -2.42 38.33 -21.07
#